data_AF-A0A955ARZ4-F1
#
_entry.id   AF-A0A955ARZ4-F1
#
_cell.length_a   1.000
_cell.length_b   1.000
_cell.length_c   1.000
_cell.angle_alpha   90.00
_cell.angle_beta   90.00
_cell.angle_gamma   90.00
#
_symmetry.space_group_name_H-M   'P 1'
#
loop_
_entity.id
_entity.type
_entity.pdbx_description
1 polymer ?
#
loop_
_entity_poly.entity_id
_entity_poly.type
_entity_poly.pdbx_seq_one_letter_code
_entity_poly.pdbx_strand_id
1 'polypeptide(L)'
;MFRSDIPQKLSFVFQNTVCASLVSLAIFNCVTSPAVGETASSQSAASPISFELDVQPVLTSNGCNAGPCHGKARGQNGFQLSLLGFDSEFDFDSITKEGRGRRVFPASPASSLLLKKATGQLPHGGGVRFDPDSDEYQILAEWIRQGTLRRVDGEPTLERIELSDSRLSMRPDETHSLQVTAHYSDGTTRNVTKYTAFQSNEAAIVGIDKQGLITAGQLPGEATMMARYMMLIATCDVLIPLEETVSPEVYQALPRSNFIDGLVWDKLQTLNLIPSEPIDDAKFLRRASVDIIGRLPTPAEVRQFLADTSETKRADLVDRLVNRPEFADHWSNKWVDLLRPNPYRVGIKTVLNYDRWIRDAFRKNKPYDQFVSELVTAQGSTFRNGAVTLYRDRRSPDEVATLISRLFLGIRLECAKCHHHPFEKWSQHDFYSFAAYFAKVGRKGTGLSPPISGSEEMILVSKTGDVTHPITGEKLDPKALFGDAAVTENDTDPRQALARWMTSPDNDYFAQVMANRVWADMMGRGIVEPVDDIRATNPPSNGPLLKALGDEFRRVDFDLKELVRTIANSYVYGLSSLPNERNVSDNRNYSRHYRKRLRAEVMLDAITEITGVDDSFQAMPSGARSTQLWTHRIDSVFLDTFGRPDANQDPPCERMDDTTVTQSLHLMNAPQIQQKLSSDAGTVAELAKSPRSNQN
;
A
#
# COMPACT_ATOMS: atom_id res chain seq x y z
N MET A 1 24.84 21.36 -39.98
CA MET A 1 26.15 20.80 -39.60
C MET A 1 25.88 19.92 -38.39
N PHE A 2 25.85 18.59 -38.41
CA PHE A 2 26.24 17.57 -39.37
C PHE A 2 25.08 16.58 -39.58
N ARG A 3 24.92 16.11 -40.83
CA ARG A 3 24.11 14.96 -41.25
C ARG A 3 24.91 13.69 -41.02
N SER A 4 24.23 12.56 -40.77
CA SER A 4 24.65 11.27 -41.33
C SER A 4 23.42 10.46 -41.71
N ASP A 5 23.50 9.87 -42.90
CA ASP A 5 22.44 9.39 -43.77
C ASP A 5 22.71 7.89 -44.05
N ILE A 6 21.62 7.07 -44.00
CA ILE A 6 21.31 5.93 -44.92
C ILE A 6 22.04 4.57 -44.68
N PRO A 7 21.51 3.37 -45.06
CA PRO A 7 20.16 2.91 -45.47
C PRO A 7 19.59 1.64 -44.76
N GLN A 8 18.30 1.41 -44.98
CA GLN A 8 17.56 0.13 -44.90
C GLN A 8 17.96 -0.89 -45.99
N LYS A 9 17.81 -2.20 -45.70
CA LYS A 9 17.22 -3.24 -46.58
C LYS A 9 17.26 -4.63 -45.91
N LEU A 10 16.13 -5.32 -45.82
CA LEU A 10 15.93 -6.71 -46.26
C LEU A 10 14.49 -7.18 -45.99
N SER A 11 13.76 -7.39 -47.08
CA SER A 11 12.49 -8.11 -47.14
C SER A 11 12.78 -9.58 -47.46
N PHE A 12 12.07 -10.52 -46.85
CA PHE A 12 11.94 -11.88 -47.41
C PHE A 12 10.51 -12.41 -47.31
N VAL A 13 10.11 -12.95 -48.46
CA VAL A 13 8.85 -13.54 -48.87
C VAL A 13 8.73 -14.97 -48.31
N PHE A 14 7.53 -15.41 -47.92
CA PHE A 14 7.19 -16.84 -47.94
C PHE A 14 5.92 -17.07 -48.76
N GLN A 15 6.05 -18.03 -49.68
CA GLN A 15 5.13 -18.36 -50.77
C GLN A 15 3.98 -19.27 -50.32
N ASN A 16 2.81 -19.00 -50.89
CA ASN A 16 1.68 -19.93 -51.00
C ASN A 16 2.08 -21.17 -51.81
N THR A 17 1.68 -22.36 -51.35
CA THR A 17 1.59 -23.56 -52.19
C THR A 17 0.19 -24.14 -52.09
N VAL A 18 -0.51 -24.16 -53.22
CA VAL A 18 -1.77 -24.85 -53.46
C VAL A 18 -1.45 -26.25 -53.97
N CYS A 19 -2.13 -27.28 -53.48
CA CYS A 19 -2.26 -28.56 -54.17
C CYS A 19 -3.67 -29.10 -53.99
N ALA A 20 -4.26 -29.49 -55.10
CA ALA A 20 -5.64 -29.92 -55.25
C ALA A 20 -5.72 -31.44 -55.49
N SER A 21 -6.87 -31.98 -55.07
CA SER A 21 -7.59 -33.13 -55.63
C SER A 21 -7.07 -34.54 -55.35
N LEU A 22 -7.96 -35.38 -54.80
CA LEU A 22 -8.30 -36.68 -55.40
C LEU A 22 -9.68 -37.16 -54.88
N VAL A 23 -10.55 -37.41 -55.85
CA VAL A 23 -11.88 -38.03 -55.72
C VAL A 23 -11.70 -39.54 -55.65
N SER A 24 -12.46 -40.22 -54.80
CA SER A 24 -12.74 -41.65 -54.97
C SER A 24 -14.14 -41.99 -54.45
N LEU A 25 -14.91 -42.56 -55.37
CA LEU A 25 -16.27 -43.06 -55.25
C LEU A 25 -16.22 -44.50 -54.70
N ALA A 26 -17.06 -44.85 -53.73
CA ALA A 26 -17.41 -46.25 -53.45
C ALA A 26 -18.88 -46.35 -53.03
N ILE A 27 -19.60 -47.24 -53.71
CA ILE A 27 -21.04 -47.54 -53.62
C ILE A 27 -21.22 -48.81 -52.75
N PHE A 28 -22.45 -49.02 -52.25
CA PHE A 28 -23.08 -50.20 -51.58
C PHE A 28 -23.19 -50.04 -50.04
N ASN A 29 -24.31 -50.29 -49.37
CA ASN A 29 -25.58 -50.91 -49.75
C ASN A 29 -26.70 -50.51 -48.77
N CYS A 30 -27.95 -50.59 -49.23
CA CYS A 30 -29.18 -50.22 -48.53
C CYS A 30 -29.65 -51.32 -47.56
N VAL A 31 -30.01 -50.98 -46.32
CA VAL A 31 -30.94 -51.76 -45.47
C VAL A 31 -31.85 -50.78 -44.70
N THR A 32 -33.14 -51.07 -44.75
CA THR A 32 -34.32 -50.27 -44.36
C THR A 32 -34.64 -50.26 -42.87
N SER A 33 -35.18 -49.14 -42.34
CA SER A 33 -36.40 -49.01 -41.48
C SER A 33 -36.39 -47.71 -40.64
N PRO A 34 -37.54 -47.27 -40.07
CA PRO A 34 -38.64 -46.53 -40.67
C PRO A 34 -38.65 -45.05 -40.25
N ALA A 35 -39.48 -44.25 -40.92
CA ALA A 35 -39.73 -42.85 -40.59
C ALA A 35 -40.27 -42.66 -39.16
N VAL A 36 -39.61 -41.81 -38.38
CA VAL A 36 -40.15 -41.19 -37.17
C VAL A 36 -40.01 -39.68 -37.36
N GLY A 37 -41.12 -38.98 -37.15
CA GLY A 37 -41.34 -37.62 -37.63
C GLY A 37 -40.32 -36.58 -37.18
N GLU A 38 -40.10 -35.61 -38.05
CA GLU A 38 -39.47 -34.33 -37.73
C GLU A 38 -40.28 -33.63 -36.64
N THR A 39 -39.88 -33.84 -35.38
CA THR A 39 -40.11 -32.83 -34.35
C THR A 39 -39.11 -31.72 -34.60
N ALA A 40 -39.61 -30.59 -35.10
CA ALA A 40 -38.89 -29.33 -35.13
C ALA A 40 -38.22 -29.10 -33.77
N SER A 41 -36.88 -29.09 -33.76
CA SER A 41 -36.13 -28.66 -32.60
C SER A 41 -36.51 -27.21 -32.33
N SER A 42 -37.26 -26.97 -31.26
CA SER A 42 -37.42 -25.64 -30.71
C SER A 42 -36.02 -25.11 -30.41
N GLN A 43 -35.54 -24.17 -31.24
CA GLN A 43 -34.40 -23.34 -30.88
C GLN A 43 -34.73 -22.74 -29.52
N SER A 44 -33.97 -23.09 -28.49
CA SER A 44 -34.04 -22.39 -27.21
C SER A 44 -33.79 -20.93 -27.52
N ALA A 45 -34.78 -20.08 -27.27
CA ALA A 45 -34.60 -18.63 -27.38
C ALA A 45 -33.36 -18.28 -26.54
N ALA A 46 -32.35 -17.69 -27.18
CA ALA A 46 -31.15 -17.26 -26.47
C ALA A 46 -31.57 -16.36 -25.30
N SER A 47 -31.01 -16.60 -24.12
CA SER A 47 -31.32 -15.81 -22.93
C SER A 47 -31.16 -14.31 -23.24
N PRO A 48 -32.09 -13.46 -22.79
CA PRO A 48 -31.98 -12.02 -23.02
C PRO A 48 -30.68 -11.47 -22.45
N ILE A 49 -30.00 -10.62 -23.22
CA ILE A 49 -28.72 -10.00 -22.86
C ILE A 49 -29.02 -8.72 -22.11
N SER A 50 -28.44 -8.57 -20.92
CA SER A 50 -28.59 -7.34 -20.14
C SER A 50 -27.33 -6.50 -20.13
N PHE A 51 -27.52 -5.22 -19.81
CA PHE A 51 -26.39 -4.32 -19.69
C PHE A 51 -25.45 -4.72 -18.54
N GLU A 52 -26.02 -5.05 -17.38
CA GLU A 52 -25.25 -5.24 -16.14
C GLU A 52 -24.48 -6.57 -16.12
N LEU A 53 -25.13 -7.67 -16.52
CA LEU A 53 -24.51 -8.99 -16.46
C LEU A 53 -23.60 -9.32 -17.65
N ASP A 54 -23.88 -8.75 -18.82
CA ASP A 54 -23.24 -9.22 -20.06
C ASP A 54 -22.46 -8.10 -20.76
N VAL A 55 -23.00 -6.89 -20.87
CA VAL A 55 -22.33 -5.79 -21.60
C VAL A 55 -21.25 -5.11 -20.76
N GLN A 56 -21.53 -4.78 -19.50
CA GLN A 56 -20.62 -4.05 -18.65
C GLN A 56 -19.31 -4.81 -18.38
N PRO A 57 -19.30 -6.14 -18.18
CA PRO A 57 -18.06 -6.91 -18.11
C PRO A 57 -17.23 -6.81 -19.38
N VAL A 58 -17.85 -6.86 -20.57
CA VAL A 58 -17.15 -6.71 -21.86
C VAL A 58 -16.50 -5.33 -21.97
N LEU A 59 -17.21 -4.26 -21.59
CA LEU A 59 -16.65 -2.91 -21.58
C LEU A 59 -15.44 -2.79 -20.63
N THR A 60 -15.52 -3.45 -19.48
CA THR A 60 -14.50 -3.38 -18.43
C THR A 60 -13.25 -4.17 -18.80
N SER A 61 -13.40 -5.43 -19.22
CA SER A 61 -12.28 -6.30 -19.60
C SER A 61 -11.49 -5.75 -20.80
N ASN A 62 -12.17 -5.03 -21.69
CA ASN A 62 -11.55 -4.37 -22.85
C ASN A 62 -11.06 -2.93 -22.56
N GLY A 63 -11.15 -2.46 -21.31
CA GLY A 63 -10.61 -1.18 -20.87
C GLY A 63 -11.36 0.06 -21.39
N CYS A 64 -12.60 -0.09 -21.88
CA CYS A 64 -13.40 1.03 -22.37
C CYS A 64 -13.66 2.07 -21.27
N ASN A 65 -13.97 1.59 -20.07
CA ASN A 65 -14.24 2.38 -18.87
C ASN A 65 -13.01 2.50 -17.93
N ALA A 66 -11.79 2.29 -18.43
CA ALA A 66 -10.57 2.52 -17.67
C ALA A 66 -10.21 4.02 -17.59
N GLY A 67 -9.39 4.40 -16.60
CA GLY A 67 -8.99 5.79 -16.35
C GLY A 67 -8.32 6.52 -17.53
N PRO A 68 -7.48 5.88 -18.35
CA PRO A 68 -6.95 6.49 -19.58
C PRO A 68 -8.02 6.72 -20.68
N CYS A 69 -9.18 6.06 -20.58
CA CYS A 69 -10.24 6.04 -21.58
C CYS A 69 -11.50 6.76 -21.07
N HIS A 70 -12.69 6.17 -21.22
CA HIS A 70 -13.94 6.82 -20.85
C HIS A 70 -14.19 6.85 -19.33
N GLY A 71 -13.45 6.05 -18.54
CA GLY A 71 -13.48 6.05 -17.07
C GLY A 71 -12.80 7.24 -16.41
N LYS A 72 -12.22 8.16 -17.19
CA LYS A 72 -11.64 9.41 -16.68
C LYS A 72 -12.74 10.30 -16.10
N ALA A 73 -12.44 11.07 -15.05
CA ALA A 73 -13.42 11.95 -14.37
C ALA A 73 -14.17 12.96 -15.27
N ARG A 74 -13.63 13.31 -16.45
CA ARG A 74 -14.30 14.18 -17.46
C ARG A 74 -14.71 13.43 -18.73
N GLY A 75 -14.57 12.10 -18.72
CA GLY A 75 -14.65 11.26 -19.91
C GLY A 75 -13.62 11.63 -20.98
N GLN A 76 -13.93 11.24 -22.22
CA GLN A 76 -13.16 11.56 -23.43
C GLN A 76 -14.12 12.05 -24.51
N ASN A 77 -13.85 13.23 -25.07
CA ASN A 77 -14.63 13.82 -26.17
C ASN A 77 -16.15 13.89 -25.91
N GLY A 78 -16.55 14.23 -24.68
CA GLY A 78 -17.96 14.31 -24.29
C GLY A 78 -18.65 12.95 -24.14
N PHE A 79 -17.90 11.87 -23.98
CA PHE A 79 -18.41 10.56 -23.57
C PHE A 79 -17.68 10.07 -22.32
N GLN A 80 -18.44 9.85 -21.26
CA GLN A 80 -17.95 9.42 -19.96
C GLN A 80 -18.59 8.09 -19.59
N LEU A 81 -17.81 7.26 -18.90
CA LEU A 81 -18.26 6.08 -18.17
C LEU A 81 -17.71 6.20 -16.75
N SER A 82 -18.36 5.56 -15.80
CA SER A 82 -17.87 5.29 -14.47
C SER A 82 -16.58 4.46 -14.55
N LEU A 83 -15.62 4.74 -13.67
CA LEU A 83 -14.32 4.06 -13.68
C LEU A 83 -14.50 2.57 -13.35
N LEU A 84 -14.09 1.68 -14.25
CA LEU A 84 -14.20 0.23 -14.09
C LEU A 84 -15.65 -0.27 -13.87
N GLY A 85 -16.66 0.50 -14.29
CA GLY A 85 -18.05 0.06 -14.28
C GLY A 85 -18.73 0.19 -12.92
N PHE A 86 -18.25 1.09 -12.06
CA PHE A 86 -18.75 1.20 -10.69
C PHE A 86 -20.18 1.73 -10.56
N ASP A 87 -20.65 2.49 -11.55
CA ASP A 87 -22.01 3.04 -11.60
C ASP A 87 -22.65 2.55 -12.90
N SER A 88 -23.22 1.35 -12.83
CA SER A 88 -23.84 0.67 -13.97
C SER A 88 -25.05 1.43 -14.53
N GLU A 89 -25.77 2.16 -13.68
CA GLU A 89 -26.88 3.00 -14.11
C GLU A 89 -26.39 4.21 -14.90
N PHE A 90 -25.40 4.92 -14.37
CA PHE A 90 -24.74 6.02 -15.09
C PHE A 90 -24.17 5.55 -16.43
N ASP A 91 -23.43 4.43 -16.46
CA ASP A 91 -22.84 3.89 -17.69
C ASP A 91 -23.89 3.59 -18.76
N PHE A 92 -24.99 2.96 -18.35
CA PHE A 92 -26.10 2.65 -19.23
C PHE A 92 -26.71 3.92 -19.82
N ASP A 93 -26.96 4.94 -18.99
CA ASP A 93 -27.54 6.21 -19.42
C ASP A 93 -26.60 7.00 -20.34
N SER A 94 -25.30 7.00 -20.02
CA SER A 94 -24.28 7.63 -20.87
C SER A 94 -24.17 6.96 -22.25
N ILE A 95 -24.38 5.64 -22.33
CA ILE A 95 -24.38 4.91 -23.60
C ILE A 95 -25.69 5.11 -24.36
N THR A 96 -26.84 4.99 -23.70
CA THR A 96 -28.13 4.84 -24.38
C THR A 96 -28.91 6.16 -24.52
N LYS A 97 -28.75 7.10 -23.59
CA LYS A 97 -29.57 8.34 -23.52
C LYS A 97 -28.77 9.59 -23.89
N GLU A 98 -27.54 9.73 -23.39
CA GLU A 98 -26.74 10.93 -23.63
C GLU A 98 -26.43 11.18 -25.11
N GLY A 99 -26.14 12.44 -25.46
CA GLY A 99 -25.85 12.82 -26.84
C GLY A 99 -27.01 12.53 -27.79
N ARG A 100 -28.26 12.50 -27.26
CA ARG A 100 -29.49 12.12 -27.96
C ARG A 100 -29.47 10.68 -28.47
N GLY A 101 -28.91 9.76 -27.68
CA GLY A 101 -28.85 8.33 -27.99
C GLY A 101 -27.95 7.95 -29.17
N ARG A 102 -27.12 8.88 -29.66
CA ARG A 102 -26.32 8.70 -30.90
C ARG A 102 -25.33 7.53 -30.88
N ARG A 103 -25.09 6.90 -29.74
CA ARG A 103 -24.05 5.86 -29.56
C ARG A 103 -24.56 4.46 -29.90
N VAL A 104 -25.86 4.23 -29.77
CA VAL A 104 -26.55 2.97 -30.07
C VAL A 104 -27.60 3.19 -31.14
N PHE A 105 -27.76 2.24 -32.06
CA PHE A 105 -28.77 2.32 -33.11
C PHE A 105 -29.47 0.96 -33.28
N PRO A 106 -30.55 0.70 -32.52
CA PRO A 106 -31.23 -0.60 -32.48
C PRO A 106 -31.68 -1.14 -33.85
N ALA A 107 -32.13 -0.27 -34.75
CA ALA A 107 -32.56 -0.66 -36.09
C ALA A 107 -31.41 -1.16 -37.00
N SER A 108 -30.16 -0.81 -36.68
CA SER A 108 -28.97 -1.32 -37.37
C SER A 108 -27.81 -1.35 -36.37
N PRO A 109 -27.69 -2.41 -35.54
CA PRO A 109 -26.70 -2.48 -34.47
C PRO A 109 -25.28 -2.22 -34.97
N ALA A 110 -24.90 -2.81 -36.10
CA ALA A 110 -23.59 -2.61 -36.74
C ALA A 110 -23.29 -1.14 -37.12
N SER A 111 -24.32 -0.28 -37.22
CA SER A 111 -24.16 1.15 -37.47
C SER A 111 -23.92 1.98 -36.20
N SER A 112 -24.07 1.39 -35.02
CA SER A 112 -23.86 2.03 -33.72
C SER A 112 -22.43 2.55 -33.57
N LEU A 113 -22.28 3.79 -33.09
CA LEU A 113 -20.94 4.37 -32.86
C LEU A 113 -20.14 3.56 -31.83
N LEU A 114 -20.83 2.96 -30.84
CA LEU A 114 -20.20 2.11 -29.83
C LEU A 114 -19.40 0.97 -30.49
N LEU A 115 -20.03 0.22 -31.40
CA LEU A 115 -19.39 -0.89 -32.12
C LEU A 115 -18.35 -0.41 -33.14
N LYS A 116 -18.69 0.60 -33.94
CA LYS A 116 -17.79 1.12 -34.99
C LYS A 116 -16.48 1.67 -34.43
N LYS A 117 -16.53 2.35 -33.28
CA LYS A 117 -15.32 2.88 -32.62
C LYS A 117 -14.52 1.77 -31.95
N ALA A 118 -15.19 0.84 -31.27
CA ALA A 118 -14.52 -0.27 -30.58
C ALA A 118 -13.78 -1.22 -31.55
N THR A 119 -14.33 -1.44 -32.74
CA THR A 119 -13.73 -2.29 -33.78
C THR A 119 -12.79 -1.56 -34.75
N GLY A 120 -12.60 -0.25 -34.59
CA GLY A 120 -11.75 0.55 -35.49
C GLY A 120 -12.34 0.85 -36.87
N GLN A 121 -13.60 0.47 -37.15
CA GLN A 121 -14.33 0.87 -38.36
C GLN A 121 -14.51 2.38 -38.47
N LEU A 122 -14.45 3.09 -37.33
CA LEU A 122 -14.30 4.54 -37.26
C LEU A 122 -13.06 4.90 -36.43
N PRO A 123 -12.32 5.97 -36.78
CA PRO A 123 -11.14 6.40 -36.02
C PRO A 123 -11.44 6.61 -34.54
N HIS A 124 -10.72 5.93 -33.66
CA HIS A 124 -10.94 5.98 -32.22
C HIS A 124 -9.60 6.22 -31.51
N GLY A 125 -9.53 7.27 -30.67
CA GLY A 125 -8.30 7.63 -29.95
C GLY A 125 -7.83 6.55 -28.96
N GLY A 126 -8.73 5.67 -28.51
CA GLY A 126 -8.38 4.51 -27.69
C GLY A 126 -7.89 3.29 -28.49
N GLY A 127 -7.83 3.38 -29.82
CA GLY A 127 -7.50 2.25 -30.68
C GLY A 127 -8.61 1.20 -30.79
N VAL A 128 -8.28 0.07 -31.41
CA VAL A 128 -9.15 -1.11 -31.50
C VAL A 128 -9.21 -1.80 -30.14
N ARG A 129 -10.41 -2.19 -29.72
CA ARG A 129 -10.68 -2.88 -28.46
C ARG A 129 -10.94 -4.36 -28.64
N PHE A 130 -11.71 -4.71 -29.66
CA PHE A 130 -12.01 -6.10 -30.02
C PHE A 130 -12.36 -6.18 -31.51
N ASP A 131 -12.24 -7.38 -32.08
CA ASP A 131 -12.49 -7.63 -33.50
C ASP A 131 -14.00 -7.67 -33.83
N PRO A 132 -14.42 -7.34 -35.07
CA PRO A 132 -15.82 -7.45 -35.50
C PRO A 132 -16.42 -8.85 -35.37
N ASP A 133 -15.59 -9.89 -35.43
CA ASP A 133 -16.02 -11.29 -35.38
C ASP A 133 -15.91 -11.89 -33.95
N SER A 134 -15.60 -11.05 -32.95
CA SER A 134 -15.44 -11.48 -31.55
C SER A 134 -16.78 -11.67 -30.83
N ASP A 135 -16.79 -12.52 -29.79
CA ASP A 135 -17.96 -12.69 -28.92
C ASP A 135 -18.38 -11.37 -28.27
N GLU A 136 -17.40 -10.53 -27.92
CA GLU A 136 -17.58 -9.19 -27.38
C GLU A 136 -18.44 -8.32 -28.31
N TYR A 137 -18.13 -8.35 -29.62
CA TYR A 137 -18.95 -7.66 -30.62
C TYR A 137 -20.37 -8.23 -30.66
N GLN A 138 -20.51 -9.56 -30.66
CA GLN A 138 -21.82 -10.21 -30.75
C GLN A 138 -22.70 -9.91 -29.54
N ILE A 139 -22.15 -9.90 -28.32
CA ILE A 139 -22.85 -9.53 -27.08
C ILE A 139 -23.41 -8.11 -27.20
N LEU A 140 -22.56 -7.14 -27.56
CA LEU A 140 -23.00 -5.75 -27.69
C LEU A 140 -24.01 -5.57 -28.83
N ALA A 141 -23.80 -6.25 -29.97
CA ALA A 141 -24.69 -6.14 -31.12
C ALA A 141 -26.07 -6.74 -30.84
N GLU A 142 -26.13 -7.89 -30.18
CA GLU A 142 -27.38 -8.53 -29.77
C GLU A 142 -28.09 -7.74 -28.66
N TRP A 143 -27.36 -7.22 -27.67
CA TRP A 143 -27.94 -6.30 -26.67
C TRP A 143 -28.60 -5.07 -27.32
N ILE A 144 -27.93 -4.45 -28.30
CA ILE A 144 -28.49 -3.32 -29.05
C ILE A 144 -29.71 -3.75 -29.86
N ARG A 145 -29.67 -4.94 -30.48
CA ARG A 145 -30.79 -5.53 -31.26
C ARG A 145 -32.01 -5.80 -30.39
N GLN A 146 -31.81 -6.25 -29.16
CA GLN A 146 -32.87 -6.51 -28.16
C GLN A 146 -33.43 -5.23 -27.52
N GLY A 147 -33.02 -4.05 -27.98
CA GLY A 147 -33.53 -2.77 -27.47
C GLY A 147 -32.80 -2.26 -26.24
N THR A 148 -31.53 -2.65 -26.05
CA THR A 148 -30.66 -2.16 -24.97
C THR A 148 -31.25 -2.38 -23.58
N LEU A 149 -31.56 -3.63 -23.22
CA LEU A 149 -32.12 -3.97 -21.91
C LEU A 149 -31.15 -3.59 -20.78
N ARG A 150 -31.62 -2.83 -19.78
CA ARG A 150 -30.81 -2.47 -18.61
C ARG A 150 -30.60 -3.65 -17.67
N ARG A 151 -31.68 -4.35 -17.34
CA ARG A 151 -31.74 -5.59 -16.55
C ARG A 151 -32.85 -6.48 -17.08
N VAL A 152 -32.77 -7.77 -16.77
CA VAL A 152 -33.88 -8.73 -16.96
C VAL A 152 -34.66 -8.84 -15.65
N ASP A 153 -35.97 -9.09 -15.71
CA ASP A 153 -36.78 -9.33 -14.50
C ASP A 153 -36.26 -10.55 -13.74
N GLY A 154 -36.04 -10.40 -12.43
CA GLY A 154 -35.47 -11.44 -11.58
C GLY A 154 -33.99 -11.72 -11.83
N GLU A 155 -33.28 -10.84 -12.56
CA GLU A 155 -31.87 -10.98 -12.84
C GLU A 155 -31.02 -11.10 -11.56
N PRO A 156 -30.21 -12.16 -11.42
CA PRO A 156 -29.44 -12.37 -10.22
C PRO A 156 -28.28 -11.38 -10.13
N THR A 157 -27.83 -11.12 -8.90
CA THR A 157 -26.72 -10.21 -8.61
C THR A 157 -25.44 -11.00 -8.37
N LEU A 158 -24.31 -10.48 -8.85
CA LEU A 158 -22.99 -11.06 -8.59
C LEU A 158 -22.67 -10.97 -7.09
N GLU A 159 -22.38 -12.10 -6.45
CA GLU A 159 -22.08 -12.15 -5.00
C GLU A 159 -20.59 -12.29 -4.71
N ARG A 160 -19.91 -13.19 -5.44
CA ARG A 160 -18.46 -13.45 -5.27
C ARG A 160 -17.82 -13.93 -6.58
N ILE A 161 -16.50 -13.78 -6.66
CA ILE A 161 -15.69 -14.49 -7.65
C ILE A 161 -14.69 -15.42 -6.96
N GLU A 162 -14.32 -16.48 -7.65
CA GLU A 162 -13.43 -17.52 -7.17
C GLU A 162 -12.42 -17.88 -8.24
N LEU A 163 -11.17 -18.10 -7.83
CA LEU A 163 -10.10 -18.56 -8.71
C LEU A 163 -9.94 -20.06 -8.59
N SER A 164 -9.53 -20.73 -9.67
CA SER A 164 -9.19 -22.16 -9.64
C SER A 164 -8.14 -22.48 -8.58
N ASP A 165 -7.21 -21.54 -8.36
CA ASP A 165 -6.10 -21.66 -7.44
C ASP A 165 -5.95 -20.36 -6.64
N SER A 166 -5.76 -20.49 -5.33
CA SER A 166 -5.43 -19.35 -4.45
C SER A 166 -3.94 -19.25 -4.15
N ARG A 167 -3.19 -20.33 -4.34
CA ARG A 167 -1.74 -20.38 -4.17
C ARG A 167 -1.11 -21.40 -5.12
N LEU A 168 0.02 -21.03 -5.74
CA LEU A 168 0.82 -21.86 -6.62
C LEU A 168 2.30 -21.80 -6.23
N SER A 169 3.01 -22.90 -6.46
CA SER A 169 4.48 -22.92 -6.51
C SER A 169 4.90 -23.41 -7.88
N MET A 170 5.72 -22.63 -8.57
CA MET A 170 6.07 -22.83 -9.98
C MET A 170 7.58 -22.83 -10.15
N ARG A 171 8.07 -23.58 -11.14
CA ARG A 171 9.46 -23.51 -11.60
C ARG A 171 9.65 -22.36 -12.60
N PRO A 172 10.89 -21.88 -12.81
CA PRO A 172 11.17 -20.94 -13.88
C PRO A 172 10.62 -21.42 -15.24
N ASP A 173 10.08 -20.50 -16.03
CA ASP A 173 9.42 -20.73 -17.33
C ASP A 173 8.16 -21.63 -17.31
N GLU A 174 7.71 -22.09 -16.14
CA GLU A 174 6.45 -22.82 -16.03
C GLU A 174 5.25 -21.92 -16.34
N THR A 175 4.23 -22.50 -16.94
CA THR A 175 2.96 -21.81 -17.23
C THR A 175 1.80 -22.51 -16.57
N HIS A 176 0.80 -21.75 -16.14
CA HIS A 176 -0.40 -22.27 -15.48
C HIS A 176 -1.63 -21.47 -15.88
N SER A 177 -2.75 -22.12 -16.18
CA SER A 177 -3.99 -21.42 -16.54
C SER A 177 -4.86 -21.19 -15.31
N LEU A 178 -5.10 -19.93 -14.99
CA LEU A 178 -5.94 -19.49 -13.89
C LEU A 178 -7.37 -19.25 -14.39
N GLN A 179 -8.35 -19.97 -13.85
CA GLN A 179 -9.76 -19.78 -14.20
C GLN A 179 -10.49 -18.94 -13.16
N VAL A 180 -11.49 -18.17 -13.60
CA VAL A 180 -12.32 -17.32 -12.74
C VAL A 180 -13.78 -17.74 -12.86
N THR A 181 -14.40 -18.07 -11.73
CA THR A 181 -15.81 -18.42 -11.63
C THR A 181 -16.56 -17.34 -10.85
N ALA A 182 -17.60 -16.78 -11.46
CA ALA A 182 -18.55 -15.88 -10.82
C ALA A 182 -19.72 -16.67 -10.20
N HIS A 183 -20.12 -16.30 -8.99
CA HIS A 183 -21.24 -16.88 -8.25
C HIS A 183 -22.33 -15.82 -8.04
N TYR A 184 -23.58 -16.19 -8.32
CA TYR A 184 -24.72 -15.27 -8.36
C TYR A 184 -25.77 -15.62 -7.29
N SER A 185 -26.62 -14.66 -6.95
CA SER A 185 -27.60 -14.76 -5.85
C SER A 185 -28.73 -15.78 -6.04
N ASP A 186 -28.89 -16.31 -7.25
CA ASP A 186 -29.79 -17.44 -7.55
C ASP A 186 -29.09 -18.80 -7.43
N GLY A 187 -27.83 -18.82 -6.99
CA GLY A 187 -27.00 -20.02 -6.89
C GLY A 187 -26.35 -20.46 -8.20
N THR A 188 -26.56 -19.74 -9.30
CA THR A 188 -25.90 -20.04 -10.58
C THR A 188 -24.44 -19.60 -10.58
N THR A 189 -23.65 -20.20 -11.47
CA THR A 189 -22.24 -19.85 -11.66
C THR A 189 -21.90 -19.66 -13.13
N ARG A 190 -20.95 -18.77 -13.44
CA ARG A 190 -20.44 -18.58 -14.81
C ARG A 190 -18.92 -18.60 -14.81
N ASN A 191 -18.31 -19.24 -15.82
CA ASN A 191 -16.89 -19.03 -16.09
C ASN A 191 -16.74 -17.65 -16.76
N VAL A 192 -16.02 -16.76 -16.09
CA VAL A 192 -15.87 -15.36 -16.49
C VAL A 192 -14.41 -14.99 -16.78
N THR A 193 -13.55 -15.98 -16.96
CA THR A 193 -12.11 -15.81 -17.20
C THR A 193 -11.83 -14.83 -18.34
N LYS A 194 -12.55 -14.99 -19.47
CA LYS A 194 -12.40 -14.12 -20.66
C LYS A 194 -12.75 -12.64 -20.39
N TYR A 195 -13.61 -12.38 -19.42
CA TYR A 195 -14.08 -11.05 -19.06
C TYR A 195 -13.46 -10.53 -17.76
N THR A 196 -12.42 -11.20 -17.28
CA THR A 196 -11.69 -10.81 -16.08
C THR A 196 -10.46 -9.99 -16.46
N ALA A 197 -10.27 -8.87 -15.77
CA ALA A 197 -9.03 -8.09 -15.85
C ALA A 197 -8.00 -8.68 -14.89
N PHE A 198 -6.89 -9.17 -15.42
CA PHE A 198 -5.77 -9.71 -14.64
C PHE A 198 -4.63 -8.70 -14.50
N GLN A 199 -3.92 -8.76 -13.37
CA GLN A 199 -2.74 -7.96 -13.11
C GLN A 199 -1.78 -8.70 -12.17
N SER A 200 -0.47 -8.59 -12.39
CA SER A 200 0.56 -8.99 -11.44
C SER A 200 1.10 -7.77 -10.68
N ASN A 201 1.35 -7.90 -9.38
CA ASN A 201 2.05 -6.88 -8.60
C ASN A 201 3.57 -6.88 -8.84
N GLU A 202 4.14 -8.00 -9.30
CA GLU A 202 5.57 -8.22 -9.55
C GLU A 202 5.75 -8.92 -10.90
N ALA A 203 5.40 -8.22 -11.98
CA ALA A 203 5.37 -8.80 -13.34
C ALA A 203 6.73 -9.31 -13.84
N ALA A 204 7.83 -8.85 -13.23
CA ALA A 204 9.18 -9.35 -13.52
C ALA A 204 9.46 -10.74 -12.92
N ILE A 205 8.69 -11.14 -11.89
CA ILE A 205 8.80 -12.44 -11.23
C ILE A 205 7.75 -13.39 -11.81
N VAL A 206 6.47 -12.98 -11.87
CA VAL A 206 5.40 -13.76 -12.49
C VAL A 206 4.49 -12.84 -13.30
N GLY A 207 4.33 -13.14 -14.58
CA GLY A 207 3.40 -12.46 -15.47
C GLY A 207 2.05 -13.18 -15.56
N ILE A 208 1.00 -12.46 -15.94
CA ILE A 208 -0.31 -13.02 -16.30
C ILE A 208 -0.87 -12.26 -17.49
N ASP A 209 -1.42 -12.98 -18.47
CA ASP A 209 -2.04 -12.38 -19.66
C ASP A 209 -3.57 -12.19 -19.52
N LYS A 210 -4.21 -11.72 -20.59
CA LYS A 210 -5.66 -11.46 -20.61
C LYS A 210 -6.52 -12.74 -20.61
N GLN A 211 -5.91 -13.88 -20.88
CA GLN A 211 -6.57 -15.18 -20.92
C GLN A 211 -6.43 -15.92 -19.58
N GLY A 212 -5.74 -15.33 -18.61
CA GLY A 212 -5.46 -15.95 -17.32
C GLY A 212 -4.27 -16.91 -17.37
N LEU A 213 -3.42 -16.84 -18.40
CA LEU A 213 -2.20 -17.66 -18.46
C LEU A 213 -1.10 -17.00 -17.62
N ILE A 214 -0.77 -17.64 -16.50
CA ILE A 214 0.36 -17.30 -15.64
C ILE A 214 1.64 -17.80 -16.30
N THR A 215 2.68 -16.98 -16.30
CA THR A 215 4.04 -17.34 -16.74
C THR A 215 5.04 -17.00 -15.65
N ALA A 216 5.72 -18.02 -15.12
CA ALA A 216 6.81 -17.85 -14.16
C ALA A 216 8.06 -17.30 -14.85
N GLY A 217 8.63 -16.25 -14.28
CA GLY A 217 9.88 -15.66 -14.72
C GLY A 217 11.11 -16.44 -14.26
N GLN A 218 12.28 -15.90 -14.56
CA GLN A 218 13.58 -16.49 -14.19
C GLN A 218 14.03 -16.17 -12.76
N LEU A 219 13.44 -15.12 -12.16
CA LEU A 219 13.85 -14.64 -10.86
C LEU A 219 13.10 -15.41 -9.76
N PRO A 220 13.80 -16.00 -8.77
CA PRO A 220 13.14 -16.55 -7.60
C PRO A 220 12.45 -15.42 -6.82
N GLY A 221 11.32 -15.75 -6.19
CA GLY A 221 10.55 -14.79 -5.42
C GLY A 221 9.06 -15.08 -5.46
N GLU A 222 8.26 -14.06 -5.16
CA GLU A 222 6.81 -14.20 -5.06
C GLU A 222 6.09 -13.04 -5.74
N ALA A 223 4.90 -13.33 -6.24
CA ALA A 223 4.00 -12.34 -6.82
C ALA A 223 2.56 -12.72 -6.51
N THR A 224 1.67 -11.73 -6.51
CA THR A 224 0.25 -11.91 -6.33
C THR A 224 -0.47 -11.49 -7.60
N MET A 225 -1.19 -12.42 -8.20
CA MET A 225 -2.06 -12.16 -9.33
C MET A 225 -3.39 -11.65 -8.82
N MET A 226 -3.79 -10.46 -9.24
CA MET A 226 -5.12 -9.92 -9.04
C MET A 226 -6.00 -10.29 -10.23
N ALA A 227 -7.20 -10.80 -9.93
CA ALA A 227 -8.27 -11.02 -10.89
C ALA A 227 -9.45 -10.13 -10.52
N ARG A 228 -9.87 -9.25 -11.44
CA ARG A 228 -11.01 -8.36 -11.26
C ARG A 228 -12.11 -8.70 -12.26
N TYR A 229 -13.28 -9.01 -11.74
CA TYR A 229 -14.49 -9.17 -12.54
C TYR A 229 -15.58 -8.27 -11.96
N MET A 230 -16.02 -7.31 -12.77
CA MET A 230 -16.87 -6.20 -12.31
C MET A 230 -16.22 -5.51 -11.08
N MET A 231 -16.95 -5.45 -9.96
CA MET A 231 -16.52 -4.81 -8.72
C MET A 231 -15.76 -5.72 -7.76
N LEU A 232 -15.65 -7.01 -8.10
CA LEU A 232 -15.06 -8.00 -7.22
C LEU A 232 -13.62 -8.31 -7.61
N ILE A 233 -12.84 -8.61 -6.58
CA ILE A 233 -11.43 -8.96 -6.69
C ILE A 233 -11.21 -10.30 -5.99
N ALA A 234 -10.45 -11.17 -6.63
CA ALA A 234 -9.81 -12.33 -6.02
C ALA A 234 -8.32 -12.33 -6.35
N THR A 235 -7.52 -13.04 -5.56
CA THR A 235 -6.07 -13.09 -5.72
C THR A 235 -5.52 -14.50 -5.69
N CYS A 236 -4.45 -14.74 -6.43
CA CYS A 236 -3.67 -15.97 -6.40
C CYS A 236 -2.20 -15.62 -6.12
N ASP A 237 -1.64 -16.19 -5.05
CA ASP A 237 -0.23 -16.01 -4.71
C ASP A 237 0.62 -17.05 -5.44
N VAL A 238 1.70 -16.61 -6.09
CA VAL A 238 2.60 -17.49 -6.85
C VAL A 238 4.00 -17.35 -6.31
N LEU A 239 4.62 -18.49 -6.00
CA LEU A 239 5.96 -18.63 -5.45
C LEU A 239 6.88 -19.33 -6.46
N ILE A 240 8.03 -18.74 -6.75
CA ILE A 240 9.14 -19.35 -7.48
C ILE A 240 10.30 -19.56 -6.50
N PRO A 241 10.51 -20.78 -5.97
CA PRO A 241 11.64 -21.06 -5.10
C PRO A 241 12.96 -21.07 -5.89
N LEU A 242 14.09 -20.93 -5.20
CA LEU A 242 15.39 -21.27 -5.80
C LEU A 242 15.41 -22.75 -6.20
N GLU A 243 15.93 -23.05 -7.39
CA GLU A 243 15.90 -24.41 -7.98
C GLU A 243 16.60 -25.45 -7.10
N GLU A 244 17.74 -25.10 -6.53
CA GLU A 244 18.49 -26.00 -5.66
C GLU A 244 17.86 -26.07 -4.26
N THR A 245 17.24 -27.22 -3.96
CA THR A 245 16.59 -27.48 -2.67
C THR A 245 17.59 -27.48 -1.51
N VAL A 246 17.18 -26.91 -0.38
CA VAL A 246 17.92 -27.00 0.90
C VAL A 246 17.28 -28.04 1.79
N SER A 247 18.10 -28.88 2.43
CA SER A 247 17.62 -29.89 3.37
C SER A 247 16.86 -29.23 4.55
N PRO A 248 15.68 -29.72 4.95
CA PRO A 248 14.94 -29.21 6.12
C PRO A 248 15.78 -29.14 7.41
N GLU A 249 16.74 -30.02 7.57
CA GLU A 249 17.65 -30.10 8.71
C GLU A 249 18.49 -28.82 8.89
N VAL A 250 18.80 -28.11 7.80
CA VAL A 250 19.49 -26.81 7.84
C VAL A 250 18.66 -25.80 8.61
N TYR A 251 17.36 -25.69 8.32
CA TYR A 251 16.44 -24.77 8.99
C TYR A 251 16.12 -25.19 10.42
N GLN A 252 16.08 -26.49 10.69
CA GLN A 252 15.88 -27.01 12.05
C GLN A 252 17.07 -26.66 12.96
N ALA A 253 18.29 -26.69 12.43
CA ALA A 253 19.51 -26.35 13.17
C ALA A 253 19.70 -24.84 13.41
N LEU A 254 18.95 -23.96 12.74
CA LEU A 254 19.05 -22.52 12.94
C LEU A 254 18.61 -22.11 14.37
N PRO A 255 19.31 -21.14 15.00
CA PRO A 255 18.93 -20.65 16.32
C PRO A 255 17.52 -20.02 16.33
N ARG A 256 16.85 -20.14 17.48
CA ARG A 256 15.53 -19.53 17.74
C ARG A 256 15.57 -18.85 19.11
N SER A 257 15.63 -17.52 19.11
CA SER A 257 15.56 -16.71 20.33
C SER A 257 14.11 -16.46 20.73
N ASN A 258 13.20 -16.30 19.76
CA ASN A 258 11.76 -16.19 19.99
C ASN A 258 10.95 -16.66 18.77
N PHE A 259 9.64 -16.40 18.76
CA PHE A 259 8.73 -16.84 17.69
C PHE A 259 9.05 -16.26 16.31
N ILE A 260 9.69 -15.08 16.24
CA ILE A 260 10.03 -14.40 14.98
C ILE A 260 10.95 -15.29 14.16
N ASP A 261 11.98 -15.86 14.81
CA ASP A 261 13.01 -16.63 14.13
C ASP A 261 12.41 -17.86 13.44
N GLY A 262 11.55 -18.61 14.15
CA GLY A 262 10.86 -19.77 13.60
C GLY A 262 10.04 -19.41 12.35
N LEU A 263 9.21 -18.37 12.43
CA LEU A 263 8.35 -17.95 11.33
C LEU A 263 9.14 -17.43 10.11
N VAL A 264 10.31 -16.82 10.33
CA VAL A 264 11.22 -16.44 9.24
C VAL A 264 11.86 -17.69 8.63
N TRP A 265 12.32 -18.65 9.45
CA TRP A 265 12.90 -19.90 8.94
C TRP A 265 11.92 -20.70 8.10
N ASP A 266 10.67 -20.83 8.54
CA ASP A 266 9.61 -21.50 7.79
C ASP A 266 9.42 -20.84 6.42
N LYS A 267 9.46 -19.50 6.38
CA LYS A 267 9.37 -18.75 5.12
C LYS A 267 10.57 -18.98 4.22
N LEU A 268 11.80 -18.89 4.75
CA LEU A 268 13.01 -19.10 3.96
C LEU A 268 13.09 -20.53 3.40
N GLN A 269 12.57 -21.51 4.13
CA GLN A 269 12.48 -22.89 3.68
C GLN A 269 11.61 -23.04 2.44
N THR A 270 10.46 -22.36 2.37
CA THR A 270 9.62 -22.39 1.15
C THR A 270 10.31 -21.81 -0.09
N LEU A 271 11.29 -20.93 0.11
CA LEU A 271 12.03 -20.25 -0.96
C LEU A 271 13.40 -20.90 -1.26
N ASN A 272 13.79 -21.94 -0.52
CA ASN A 272 15.14 -22.52 -0.53
C ASN A 272 16.25 -21.48 -0.25
N LEU A 273 15.97 -20.46 0.56
CA LEU A 273 16.94 -19.43 0.95
C LEU A 273 17.72 -19.86 2.19
N ILE A 274 19.00 -19.50 2.27
CA ILE A 274 19.82 -19.66 3.48
C ILE A 274 20.07 -18.26 4.06
N PRO A 275 19.85 -18.03 5.37
CA PRO A 275 20.09 -16.72 5.95
C PRO A 275 21.59 -16.35 5.97
N SER A 276 21.89 -15.06 6.00
CA SER A 276 23.24 -14.56 6.18
C SER A 276 23.77 -14.87 7.59
N GLU A 277 25.08 -14.91 7.73
CA GLU A 277 25.74 -15.08 9.04
C GLU A 277 25.33 -13.98 10.05
N PRO A 278 25.35 -14.26 11.36
CA PRO A 278 25.09 -13.26 12.39
C PRO A 278 26.20 -12.20 12.44
N ILE A 279 25.86 -11.01 12.89
CA ILE A 279 26.85 -9.95 13.14
C ILE A 279 27.58 -10.13 14.46
N ASP A 280 28.81 -9.60 14.51
CA ASP A 280 29.57 -9.45 15.75
C ASP A 280 28.95 -8.41 16.70
N ASP A 281 29.45 -8.38 17.94
CA ASP A 281 28.93 -7.52 19.00
C ASP A 281 29.10 -6.02 18.73
N ALA A 282 30.19 -5.62 18.08
CA ALA A 282 30.41 -4.20 17.75
C ALA A 282 29.36 -3.70 16.75
N LYS A 283 29.05 -4.51 15.73
CA LYS A 283 27.98 -4.23 14.77
C LYS A 283 26.60 -4.28 15.44
N PHE A 284 26.35 -5.23 16.33
CA PHE A 284 25.07 -5.31 17.07
C PHE A 284 24.84 -4.06 17.92
N LEU A 285 25.84 -3.64 18.71
CA LEU A 285 25.77 -2.43 19.52
C LEU A 285 25.43 -1.21 18.67
N ARG A 286 26.17 -0.99 17.57
CA ARG A 286 25.92 0.14 16.67
C ARG A 286 24.51 0.11 16.10
N ARG A 287 24.05 -1.05 15.61
CA ARG A 287 22.71 -1.21 15.02
C ARG A 287 21.62 -0.92 16.05
N ALA A 288 21.69 -1.57 17.22
CA ALA A 288 20.71 -1.41 18.28
C ALA A 288 20.66 0.05 18.80
N SER A 289 21.81 0.71 18.98
CA SER A 289 21.84 2.13 19.40
C SER A 289 21.17 3.05 18.37
N VAL A 290 21.47 2.87 17.08
CA VAL A 290 20.87 3.69 16.02
C VAL A 290 19.36 3.43 15.91
N ASP A 291 18.95 2.17 15.92
CA ASP A 291 17.55 1.78 15.68
C ASP A 291 16.63 2.11 16.85
N ILE A 292 17.10 1.90 18.08
CA ILE A 292 16.26 2.04 19.28
C ILE A 292 16.25 3.49 19.77
N ILE A 293 17.40 4.19 19.73
CA ILE A 293 17.54 5.53 20.32
C ILE A 293 18.05 6.61 19.37
N GLY A 294 18.29 6.29 18.09
CA GLY A 294 18.65 7.28 17.09
C GLY A 294 19.99 7.98 17.31
N ARG A 295 20.97 7.32 17.96
CA ARG A 295 22.33 7.87 18.15
C ARG A 295 23.41 6.82 18.02
N LEU A 296 24.65 7.26 17.87
CA LEU A 296 25.80 6.36 17.92
C LEU A 296 26.12 5.98 19.38
N PRO A 297 26.72 4.80 19.62
CA PRO A 297 27.30 4.49 20.91
C PRO A 297 28.58 5.30 21.11
N THR A 298 28.74 5.88 22.29
CA THR A 298 29.96 6.61 22.65
C THR A 298 31.15 5.65 22.79
N PRO A 299 32.41 6.12 22.67
CA PRO A 299 33.58 5.25 22.85
C PRO A 299 33.63 4.53 24.21
N ALA A 300 33.07 5.14 25.28
CA ALA A 300 33.00 4.52 26.60
C ALA A 300 31.98 3.36 26.61
N GLU A 301 30.80 3.56 26.03
CA GLU A 301 29.76 2.52 25.90
C GLU A 301 30.26 1.35 25.05
N VAL A 302 30.99 1.62 23.97
CA VAL A 302 31.61 0.58 23.13
C VAL A 302 32.59 -0.25 23.94
N ARG A 303 33.54 0.37 24.66
CA ARG A 303 34.51 -0.38 25.48
C ARG A 303 33.83 -1.19 26.57
N GLN A 304 32.83 -0.64 27.24
CA GLN A 304 32.09 -1.34 28.28
C GLN A 304 31.36 -2.56 27.73
N PHE A 305 30.66 -2.42 26.61
CA PHE A 305 29.89 -3.51 26.00
C PHE A 305 30.79 -4.62 25.43
N LEU A 306 31.91 -4.27 24.80
CA LEU A 306 32.85 -5.26 24.25
C LEU A 306 33.64 -5.99 25.33
N ALA A 307 33.83 -5.39 26.51
CA ALA A 307 34.44 -6.05 27.66
C ALA A 307 33.46 -6.97 28.41
N ASP A 308 32.15 -6.82 28.17
CA ASP A 308 31.13 -7.68 28.77
C ASP A 308 31.14 -9.07 28.12
N THR A 309 31.27 -10.08 28.96
CA THR A 309 31.31 -11.51 28.58
C THR A 309 30.03 -12.25 28.91
N SER A 310 29.02 -11.57 29.47
CA SER A 310 27.72 -12.17 29.76
C SER A 310 27.05 -12.68 28.48
N GLU A 311 26.46 -13.88 28.55
CA GLU A 311 25.63 -14.44 27.48
C GLU A 311 24.39 -13.57 27.21
N THR A 312 23.92 -12.80 28.22
CA THR A 312 22.74 -11.93 28.12
C THR A 312 23.06 -10.51 27.65
N LYS A 313 24.33 -10.15 27.42
CA LYS A 313 24.74 -8.74 27.21
C LYS A 313 23.96 -8.01 26.11
N ARG A 314 23.56 -8.71 25.04
CA ARG A 314 22.74 -8.15 23.94
C ARG A 314 21.33 -7.81 24.42
N ALA A 315 20.69 -8.70 25.16
CA ALA A 315 19.38 -8.45 25.76
C ALA A 315 19.46 -7.32 26.81
N ASP A 316 20.48 -7.34 27.67
CA ASP A 316 20.70 -6.30 28.67
C ASP A 316 20.97 -4.92 28.03
N LEU A 317 21.64 -4.89 26.87
CA LEU A 317 21.80 -3.68 26.08
C LEU A 317 20.45 -3.18 25.57
N VAL A 318 19.63 -4.03 24.95
CA VAL A 318 18.29 -3.68 24.46
C VAL A 318 17.44 -3.10 25.58
N ASP A 319 17.42 -3.75 26.74
CA ASP A 319 16.70 -3.30 27.95
C ASP A 319 17.12 -1.92 28.42
N ARG A 320 18.43 -1.64 28.41
CA ARG A 320 18.93 -0.31 28.74
C ARG A 320 18.51 0.73 27.70
N LEU A 321 18.60 0.40 26.41
CA LEU A 321 18.32 1.35 25.32
C LEU A 321 16.85 1.78 25.27
N VAL A 322 15.89 0.86 25.41
CA VAL A 322 14.45 1.23 25.40
C VAL A 322 14.03 2.11 26.60
N ASN A 323 14.84 2.12 27.66
CA ASN A 323 14.62 2.92 28.86
C ASN A 323 15.38 4.25 28.87
N ARG A 324 16.19 4.54 27.83
CA ARG A 324 16.84 5.84 27.66
C ARG A 324 15.83 6.93 27.27
N PRO A 325 16.00 8.19 27.71
CA PRO A 325 15.15 9.30 27.28
C PRO A 325 15.21 9.55 25.76
N GLU A 326 16.32 9.23 25.11
CA GLU A 326 16.46 9.34 23.65
C GLU A 326 15.49 8.45 22.87
N PHE A 327 15.04 7.32 23.45
CA PHE A 327 14.01 6.50 22.83
C PHE A 327 12.77 7.35 22.52
N ALA A 328 12.33 8.16 23.48
CA ALA A 328 11.14 8.97 23.30
C ALA A 328 11.34 10.03 22.21
N ASP A 329 12.50 10.70 22.16
CA ASP A 329 12.80 11.67 21.11
C ASP A 329 12.87 11.01 19.73
N HIS A 330 13.49 9.84 19.62
CA HIS A 330 13.65 9.11 18.36
C HIS A 330 12.31 8.60 17.81
N TRP A 331 11.52 7.90 18.62
CA TRP A 331 10.26 7.31 18.17
C TRP A 331 9.14 8.34 17.98
N SER A 332 9.11 9.40 18.81
CA SER A 332 8.20 10.53 18.56
C SER A 332 8.54 11.26 17.26
N ASN A 333 9.82 11.38 16.88
CA ASN A 333 10.22 12.00 15.61
C ASN A 333 9.66 11.26 14.39
N LYS A 334 9.38 9.95 14.49
CA LYS A 334 8.72 9.20 13.42
C LYS A 334 7.24 9.55 13.30
N TRP A 335 6.57 9.76 14.44
CA TRP A 335 5.15 10.12 14.48
C TRP A 335 4.86 11.56 14.10
N VAL A 336 5.78 12.49 14.37
CA VAL A 336 5.60 13.87 13.96
C VAL A 336 5.60 14.01 12.43
N ASP A 337 6.33 13.19 11.67
CA ASP A 337 6.21 13.18 10.21
C ASP A 337 4.81 12.76 9.73
N LEU A 338 4.14 11.91 10.50
CA LEU A 338 2.82 11.38 10.18
C LEU A 338 1.66 12.29 10.62
N LEU A 339 1.91 13.21 11.55
CA LEU A 339 0.85 13.97 12.23
C LEU A 339 1.05 15.48 12.26
N ARG A 340 2.30 15.98 12.25
CA ARG A 340 2.59 17.39 12.51
C ARG A 340 2.23 18.24 11.30
N PRO A 341 1.28 19.19 11.43
CA PRO A 341 0.90 20.03 10.31
C PRO A 341 1.80 21.25 10.19
N ASN A 342 1.61 21.98 9.09
CA ASN A 342 2.28 23.23 8.82
C ASN A 342 1.91 24.33 9.86
N PRO A 343 2.88 24.90 10.61
CA PRO A 343 2.59 25.87 11.66
C PRO A 343 2.10 27.23 11.16
N TYR A 344 2.30 27.58 9.88
CA TYR A 344 1.73 28.81 9.30
C TYR A 344 0.25 28.61 8.93
N ARG A 345 -0.13 27.37 8.59
CA ARG A 345 -1.55 27.01 8.38
C ARG A 345 -2.30 26.95 9.70
N VAL A 346 -1.79 26.20 10.69
CA VAL A 346 -2.55 25.81 11.90
C VAL A 346 -2.24 26.69 13.11
N GLY A 347 -1.14 27.43 13.09
CA GLY A 347 -0.67 28.28 14.18
C GLY A 347 0.49 27.67 14.96
N ILE A 348 1.53 28.47 15.20
CA ILE A 348 2.76 28.07 15.89
C ILE A 348 2.48 27.43 17.25
N LYS A 349 1.67 28.08 18.09
CA LYS A 349 1.36 27.59 19.44
C LYS A 349 0.64 26.25 19.42
N THR A 350 -0.27 26.07 18.47
CA THR A 350 -1.01 24.82 18.29
C THR A 350 -0.07 23.67 17.90
N VAL A 351 0.82 23.89 16.93
CA VAL A 351 1.80 22.89 16.51
C VAL A 351 2.79 22.56 17.63
N LEU A 352 3.26 23.55 18.38
CA LEU A 352 4.13 23.33 19.54
C LEU A 352 3.45 22.46 20.62
N ASN A 353 2.17 22.73 20.89
CA ASN A 353 1.39 21.93 21.84
C ASN A 353 1.15 20.50 21.32
N TYR A 354 0.95 20.34 20.02
CA TYR A 354 0.78 19.02 19.43
C TYR A 354 2.08 18.21 19.48
N ASP A 355 3.21 18.81 19.10
CA ASP A 355 4.53 18.21 19.22
C ASP A 355 4.82 17.78 20.67
N ARG A 356 4.54 18.65 21.64
CA ARG A 356 4.69 18.31 23.07
C ARG A 356 3.80 17.14 23.46
N TRP A 357 2.53 17.12 23.06
CA TRP A 357 1.61 16.02 23.39
C TRP A 357 2.08 14.68 22.80
N ILE A 358 2.53 14.65 21.55
CA ILE A 358 3.12 13.46 20.92
C ILE A 358 4.33 13.01 21.74
N ARG A 359 5.32 13.88 21.92
CA ARG A 359 6.56 13.54 22.63
C ARG A 359 6.31 13.07 24.07
N ASP A 360 5.39 13.71 24.79
CA ASP A 360 5.03 13.32 26.14
C ASP A 360 4.36 11.94 26.21
N ALA A 361 3.61 11.53 25.18
CA ALA A 361 3.07 10.18 25.10
C ALA A 361 4.20 9.13 25.07
N PHE A 362 5.24 9.34 24.27
CA PHE A 362 6.41 8.43 24.22
C PHE A 362 7.22 8.47 25.52
N ARG A 363 7.44 9.65 26.11
CA ARG A 363 8.18 9.76 27.39
C ARG A 363 7.49 9.02 28.53
N LYS A 364 6.16 9.04 28.56
CA LYS A 364 5.34 8.34 29.56
C LYS A 364 5.10 6.87 29.24
N ASN A 365 5.64 6.37 28.12
CA ASN A 365 5.36 5.04 27.60
C ASN A 365 3.85 4.76 27.50
N LYS A 366 3.10 5.71 26.94
CA LYS A 366 1.65 5.57 26.79
C LYS A 366 1.36 4.37 25.88
N PRO A 367 0.48 3.43 26.30
CA PRO A 367 -0.02 2.37 25.45
C PRO A 367 -0.56 2.91 24.13
N TYR A 368 -0.26 2.23 23.02
CA TYR A 368 -0.57 2.77 21.69
C TYR A 368 -2.07 2.88 21.42
N ASP A 369 -2.87 1.93 21.91
CA ASP A 369 -4.34 1.98 21.89
C ASP A 369 -4.89 3.23 22.59
N GLN A 370 -4.32 3.63 23.73
CA GLN A 370 -4.69 4.86 24.43
C GLN A 370 -4.25 6.10 23.67
N PHE A 371 -3.03 6.11 23.11
CA PHE A 371 -2.55 7.19 22.26
C PHE A 371 -3.51 7.47 21.08
N VAL A 372 -3.95 6.41 20.39
CA VAL A 372 -4.88 6.53 19.26
C VAL A 372 -6.29 6.89 19.72
N SER A 373 -6.78 6.26 20.79
CA SER A 373 -8.12 6.56 21.32
C SER A 373 -8.25 8.02 21.75
N GLU A 374 -7.25 8.56 22.44
CA GLU A 374 -7.20 9.98 22.81
C GLU A 374 -7.14 10.91 21.59
N LEU A 375 -6.42 10.52 20.53
CA LEU A 375 -6.31 11.31 19.30
C LEU A 375 -7.63 11.34 18.53
N VAL A 376 -8.24 10.17 18.31
CA VAL A 376 -9.51 9.99 17.57
C VAL A 376 -10.68 10.62 18.30
N THR A 377 -10.67 10.65 19.64
CA THR A 377 -11.75 11.24 20.42
C THR A 377 -11.44 12.65 20.93
N ALA A 378 -10.34 13.25 20.47
CA ALA A 378 -9.85 14.51 21.01
C ALA A 378 -10.90 15.63 20.97
N GLN A 379 -11.01 16.35 22.09
CA GLN A 379 -11.87 17.51 22.31
C GLN A 379 -11.15 18.55 23.18
N GLY A 380 -11.68 19.78 23.18
CA GLY A 380 -11.18 20.89 23.98
C GLY A 380 -10.40 21.93 23.17
N SER A 381 -9.64 22.75 23.88
CA SER A 381 -8.89 23.89 23.34
C SER A 381 -7.60 23.44 22.67
N THR A 382 -7.29 24.01 21.50
CA THR A 382 -5.98 23.84 20.81
C THR A 382 -4.79 24.42 21.59
N PHE A 383 -5.06 25.25 22.60
CA PHE A 383 -4.03 25.78 23.51
C PHE A 383 -3.82 24.93 24.76
N ARG A 384 -4.73 24.00 25.07
CA ARG A 384 -4.68 23.15 26.27
C ARG A 384 -4.50 21.67 25.96
N ASN A 385 -5.09 21.19 24.88
CA ASN A 385 -4.98 19.81 24.39
C ASN A 385 -4.26 19.81 23.04
N GLY A 386 -3.08 19.20 22.95
CA GLY A 386 -2.34 19.10 21.69
C GLY A 386 -3.03 18.24 20.65
N ALA A 387 -3.72 17.16 21.07
CA ALA A 387 -4.32 16.17 20.17
C ALA A 387 -5.42 16.76 19.26
N VAL A 388 -6.14 17.80 19.73
CA VAL A 388 -7.20 18.44 18.94
C VAL A 388 -6.67 19.18 17.71
N THR A 389 -5.35 19.35 17.60
CA THR A 389 -4.68 19.94 16.43
C THR A 389 -5.01 19.19 15.15
N LEU A 390 -5.18 17.86 15.21
CA LEU A 390 -5.62 17.05 14.07
C LEU A 390 -6.92 17.58 13.47
N TYR A 391 -7.90 17.95 14.30
CA TYR A 391 -9.20 18.47 13.87
C TYR A 391 -9.20 19.95 13.51
N ARG A 392 -8.22 20.72 14.01
CA ARG A 392 -7.98 22.07 13.51
C ARG A 392 -7.39 22.04 12.10
N ASP A 393 -6.52 21.09 11.85
CA ASP A 393 -5.84 20.89 10.58
C ASP A 393 -6.74 20.27 9.51
N ARG A 394 -7.31 19.09 9.79
CA ARG A 394 -8.25 18.36 8.94
C ARG A 394 -9.66 18.83 9.24
N ARG A 395 -10.26 19.55 8.30
CA ARG A 395 -11.48 20.33 8.53
C ARG A 395 -12.74 19.53 8.22
N SER A 396 -12.67 18.63 7.23
CA SER A 396 -13.83 17.86 6.78
C SER A 396 -13.75 16.39 7.21
N PRO A 397 -14.90 15.71 7.35
CA PRO A 397 -14.95 14.29 7.76
C PRO A 397 -14.15 13.36 6.83
N ASP A 398 -14.17 13.62 5.53
CA ASP A 398 -13.46 12.83 4.52
C ASP A 398 -11.93 12.94 4.62
N GLU A 399 -11.40 14.12 4.99
CA GLU A 399 -9.98 14.31 5.25
C GLU A 399 -9.51 13.52 6.49
N VAL A 400 -10.32 13.56 7.55
CA VAL A 400 -10.02 12.81 8.78
C VAL A 400 -10.12 11.31 8.53
N ALA A 401 -11.16 10.85 7.84
CA ALA A 401 -11.37 9.45 7.49
C ALA A 401 -10.18 8.86 6.73
N THR A 402 -9.68 9.63 5.75
CA THR A 402 -8.48 9.28 4.97
C THR A 402 -7.27 9.09 5.88
N LEU A 403 -6.99 10.06 6.75
CA LEU A 403 -5.84 10.00 7.66
C LEU A 403 -5.94 8.83 8.65
N ILE A 404 -7.11 8.63 9.27
CA ILE A 404 -7.32 7.60 10.29
C ILE A 404 -7.25 6.19 9.69
N SER A 405 -7.90 5.96 8.56
CA SER A 405 -7.88 4.66 7.87
C SER A 405 -6.46 4.27 7.45
N ARG A 406 -5.72 5.20 6.83
CA ARG A 406 -4.34 4.95 6.41
C ARG A 406 -3.42 4.70 7.60
N LEU A 407 -3.40 5.60 8.59
CA LEU A 407 -2.40 5.52 9.67
C LEU A 407 -2.59 4.34 10.61
N PHE A 408 -3.84 4.01 10.92
CA PHE A 408 -4.19 3.10 12.01
C PHE A 408 -4.83 1.80 11.54
N LEU A 409 -5.31 1.72 10.30
CA LEU A 409 -5.86 0.50 9.71
C LEU A 409 -5.05 0.03 8.50
N GLY A 410 -4.09 0.81 8.01
CA GLY A 410 -3.27 0.45 6.85
C GLY A 410 -4.10 0.31 5.58
N ILE A 411 -5.23 1.02 5.51
CA ILE A 411 -6.16 0.98 4.38
C ILE A 411 -6.17 2.37 3.73
N ARG A 412 -5.76 2.43 2.46
CA ARG A 412 -5.68 3.66 1.68
C ARG A 412 -7.01 3.93 0.98
N LEU A 413 -7.91 4.66 1.65
CA LEU A 413 -9.24 4.94 1.10
C LEU A 413 -9.31 6.15 0.17
N GLU A 414 -8.20 6.84 -0.11
CA GLU A 414 -8.15 8.07 -0.91
C GLU A 414 -8.83 7.91 -2.28
N CYS A 415 -8.60 6.78 -2.96
CA CYS A 415 -9.23 6.51 -4.25
C CYS A 415 -10.74 6.34 -4.10
N ALA A 416 -11.20 5.69 -3.01
CA ALA A 416 -12.61 5.44 -2.70
C ALA A 416 -13.43 6.73 -2.54
N LYS A 417 -12.77 7.87 -2.23
CA LYS A 417 -13.43 9.18 -2.09
C LYS A 417 -14.16 9.61 -3.37
N CYS A 418 -13.56 9.41 -4.54
CA CYS A 418 -14.10 9.92 -5.81
C CYS A 418 -14.77 8.83 -6.66
N HIS A 419 -14.34 7.58 -6.52
CA HIS A 419 -14.84 6.40 -7.24
C HIS A 419 -14.51 5.15 -6.43
N HIS A 420 -15.02 3.98 -6.79
CA HIS A 420 -14.63 2.73 -6.09
C HIS A 420 -13.14 2.43 -6.23
N HIS A 421 -12.54 1.79 -5.21
CA HIS A 421 -11.10 1.56 -5.20
C HIS A 421 -10.65 0.64 -6.38
N PRO A 422 -9.64 1.04 -7.17
CA PRO A 422 -9.24 0.31 -8.38
C PRO A 422 -8.46 -0.99 -8.11
N PHE A 423 -8.05 -1.23 -6.87
CA PHE A 423 -7.29 -2.43 -6.48
C PHE A 423 -7.80 -3.09 -5.18
N GLU A 424 -8.96 -2.66 -4.68
CA GLU A 424 -9.57 -3.17 -3.44
C GLU A 424 -11.09 -3.20 -3.51
N LYS A 425 -11.71 -3.81 -2.49
CA LYS A 425 -13.17 -3.97 -2.36
C LYS A 425 -13.91 -2.69 -1.93
N TRP A 426 -13.19 -1.63 -1.57
CA TRP A 426 -13.80 -0.45 -0.95
C TRP A 426 -14.61 0.38 -1.94
N SER A 427 -15.88 0.61 -1.61
CA SER A 427 -16.77 1.49 -2.36
C SER A 427 -16.69 2.94 -1.92
N GLN A 428 -17.22 3.85 -2.75
CA GLN A 428 -17.43 5.23 -2.34
C GLN A 428 -18.41 5.32 -1.17
N HIS A 429 -19.41 4.44 -1.14
CA HIS A 429 -20.32 4.33 -0.01
C HIS A 429 -19.56 3.96 1.27
N ASP A 430 -18.69 2.94 1.25
CA ASP A 430 -17.89 2.54 2.42
C ASP A 430 -17.00 3.69 2.92
N PHE A 431 -16.37 4.43 2.00
CA PHE A 431 -15.58 5.61 2.35
C PHE A 431 -16.40 6.64 3.13
N TYR A 432 -17.56 7.04 2.62
CA TYR A 432 -18.35 8.10 3.24
C TYR A 432 -19.12 7.62 4.48
N SER A 433 -19.50 6.34 4.56
CA SER A 433 -20.00 5.74 5.80
C SER A 433 -18.92 5.69 6.88
N PHE A 434 -17.66 5.41 6.53
CA PHE A 434 -16.55 5.52 7.48
C PHE A 434 -16.30 6.98 7.88
N ALA A 435 -16.39 7.92 6.93
CA ALA A 435 -16.27 9.35 7.23
C ALA A 435 -17.38 9.87 8.14
N ALA A 436 -18.57 9.25 8.15
CA ALA A 436 -19.67 9.66 9.00
C ALA A 436 -19.37 9.59 10.52
N TYR A 437 -18.38 8.81 10.96
CA TYR A 437 -17.88 8.87 12.35
C TYR A 437 -17.39 10.27 12.76
N PHE A 438 -16.91 11.07 11.80
CA PHE A 438 -16.37 12.41 12.05
C PHE A 438 -17.37 13.53 11.73
N ALA A 439 -18.60 13.20 11.34
CA ALA A 439 -19.62 14.17 10.90
C ALA A 439 -19.97 15.20 11.99
N LYS A 440 -19.93 14.78 13.26
CA LYS A 440 -20.29 15.61 14.42
C LYS A 440 -19.11 16.38 15.04
N VAL A 441 -17.96 16.46 14.38
CA VAL A 441 -16.83 17.28 14.87
C VAL A 441 -17.16 18.78 14.69
N GLY A 442 -17.51 19.42 15.80
CA GLY A 442 -17.81 20.84 15.91
C GLY A 442 -16.62 21.69 16.29
N ARG A 443 -16.68 22.97 15.92
CA ARG A 443 -15.59 23.93 16.15
C ARG A 443 -16.14 25.28 16.58
N LYS A 444 -15.52 25.92 17.56
CA LYS A 444 -15.87 27.26 18.04
C LYS A 444 -14.61 28.12 18.20
N GLY A 445 -14.61 29.30 17.59
CA GLY A 445 -13.48 30.23 17.60
C GLY A 445 -13.37 30.94 16.25
N THR A 446 -12.28 31.68 16.03
CA THR A 446 -12.04 32.40 14.77
C THR A 446 -11.64 31.50 13.60
N GLY A 447 -11.36 30.21 13.86
CA GLY A 447 -10.94 29.25 12.84
C GLY A 447 -9.50 29.45 12.33
N LEU A 448 -9.27 29.04 11.08
CA LEU A 448 -8.03 29.26 10.34
C LEU A 448 -8.09 30.63 9.64
N SER A 449 -7.01 31.41 9.72
CA SER A 449 -6.92 32.73 9.08
C SER A 449 -5.54 32.91 8.44
N PRO A 450 -5.30 32.29 7.27
CA PRO A 450 -4.03 32.44 6.56
C PRO A 450 -3.72 33.94 6.26
N PRO A 451 -2.44 34.37 6.29
CA PRO A 451 -1.23 33.53 6.34
C PRO A 451 -0.78 33.11 7.76
N ILE A 452 -1.39 33.62 8.84
CA ILE A 452 -1.00 33.29 10.23
C ILE A 452 -2.23 32.98 11.09
N SER A 453 -2.51 31.70 11.30
CA SER A 453 -3.62 31.23 12.15
C SER A 453 -3.25 31.16 13.64
N GLY A 454 -3.10 32.31 14.32
CA GLY A 454 -2.57 32.36 15.69
C GLY A 454 -3.57 32.12 16.85
N SER A 455 -4.86 32.04 16.56
CA SER A 455 -5.94 32.07 17.57
C SER A 455 -6.36 30.69 18.09
N GLU A 456 -6.87 30.67 19.32
CA GLU A 456 -7.44 29.48 19.95
C GLU A 456 -8.72 29.03 19.24
N GLU A 457 -8.92 27.72 19.16
CA GLU A 457 -10.16 27.11 18.69
C GLU A 457 -10.53 25.96 19.61
N MET A 458 -11.82 25.85 19.91
CA MET A 458 -12.40 24.76 20.69
C MET A 458 -12.94 23.71 19.74
N ILE A 459 -12.47 22.47 19.88
CA ILE A 459 -13.05 21.30 19.22
C ILE A 459 -14.04 20.65 20.18
N LEU A 460 -15.25 20.38 19.70
CA LEU A 460 -16.36 19.85 20.50
C LEU A 460 -17.19 18.85 19.68
N VAL A 461 -18.08 18.13 20.34
CA VAL A 461 -19.06 17.28 19.66
C VAL A 461 -20.33 18.10 19.39
N SER A 462 -20.65 18.29 18.11
CA SER A 462 -21.86 18.97 17.66
C SER A 462 -23.10 18.08 17.85
N LYS A 463 -24.25 18.70 18.10
CA LYS A 463 -25.54 17.99 18.12
C LYS A 463 -26.01 17.55 16.73
N THR A 464 -25.53 18.24 15.69
CA THR A 464 -25.84 18.00 14.28
C THR A 464 -24.55 17.73 13.51
N GLY A 465 -24.69 17.09 12.35
CA GLY A 465 -23.58 16.75 11.48
C GLY A 465 -23.88 15.44 10.76
N ASP A 466 -23.92 15.50 9.44
CA ASP A 466 -24.23 14.37 8.57
C ASP A 466 -23.22 14.34 7.42
N VAL A 467 -22.97 13.15 6.89
CA VAL A 467 -22.22 12.94 5.65
C VAL A 467 -23.19 12.39 4.62
N THR A 468 -23.14 12.91 3.39
CA THR A 468 -23.97 12.43 2.29
C THR A 468 -23.09 11.81 1.21
N HIS A 469 -23.60 10.77 0.56
CA HIS A 469 -22.98 10.20 -0.63
C HIS A 469 -22.98 11.26 -1.75
N PRO A 470 -21.84 11.53 -2.41
CA PRO A 470 -21.71 12.67 -3.34
C PRO A 470 -22.49 12.49 -4.65
N ILE A 471 -22.78 11.24 -5.04
CA ILE A 471 -23.54 10.93 -6.26
C ILE A 471 -25.05 10.79 -5.97
N THR A 472 -25.45 9.87 -5.08
CA THR A 472 -26.86 9.59 -4.77
C THR A 472 -27.52 10.64 -3.89
N GLY A 473 -26.75 11.46 -3.17
CA GLY A 473 -27.27 12.41 -2.17
C GLY A 473 -27.80 11.76 -0.90
N GLU A 474 -27.69 10.43 -0.78
CA GLU A 474 -28.13 9.66 0.39
C GLU A 474 -27.36 10.09 1.65
N LYS A 475 -28.06 10.22 2.77
CA LYS A 475 -27.43 10.43 4.07
C LYS A 475 -26.89 9.09 4.58
N LEU A 476 -25.61 9.06 4.95
CA LEU A 476 -24.93 7.84 5.37
C LEU A 476 -24.71 7.81 6.88
N ASP A 477 -24.98 6.65 7.47
CA ASP A 477 -24.69 6.38 8.88
C ASP A 477 -23.23 5.90 9.08
N PRO A 478 -22.65 6.13 10.27
CA PRO A 478 -21.32 5.62 10.61
C PRO A 478 -21.23 4.11 10.49
N LYS A 479 -20.25 3.63 9.72
CA LYS A 479 -19.99 2.19 9.53
C LYS A 479 -18.50 1.91 9.50
N ALA A 480 -18.05 0.90 10.24
CA ALA A 480 -16.66 0.44 10.15
C ALA A 480 -16.38 -0.19 8.78
N LEU A 481 -15.10 -0.21 8.40
CA LEU A 481 -14.66 -0.82 7.15
C LEU A 481 -14.82 -2.35 7.17
N PHE A 482 -14.72 -2.96 8.34
CA PHE A 482 -14.92 -4.40 8.54
C PHE A 482 -15.39 -4.67 9.97
N GLY A 483 -16.03 -5.81 10.17
CA GLY A 483 -16.70 -6.12 11.43
C GLY A 483 -17.86 -5.15 11.71
N ASP A 484 -18.21 -5.02 12.98
CA ASP A 484 -19.26 -4.11 13.45
C ASP A 484 -18.69 -3.14 14.49
N ALA A 485 -19.04 -1.86 14.32
CA ALA A 485 -18.65 -0.77 15.21
C ALA A 485 -19.86 0.10 15.52
N ALA A 486 -21.00 -0.55 15.80
CA ALA A 486 -22.26 0.11 16.07
C ALA A 486 -22.12 1.24 17.12
N VAL A 487 -22.65 2.41 16.77
CA VAL A 487 -22.80 3.52 17.70
C VAL A 487 -23.93 3.16 18.67
N THR A 488 -23.61 3.11 19.96
CA THR A 488 -24.56 2.72 21.01
C THR A 488 -25.21 3.94 21.66
N GLU A 489 -26.26 3.73 22.46
CA GLU A 489 -26.92 4.81 23.22
C GLU A 489 -25.97 5.51 24.22
N ASN A 490 -24.90 4.83 24.65
CA ASN A 490 -23.88 5.38 25.53
C ASN A 490 -22.90 6.31 24.79
N ASP A 491 -22.88 6.27 23.45
CA ASP A 491 -21.99 7.08 22.63
C ASP A 491 -22.59 8.47 22.39
N THR A 492 -22.11 9.43 23.17
CA THR A 492 -22.41 10.85 22.91
C THR A 492 -21.64 11.39 21.70
N ASP A 493 -20.58 10.68 21.27
CA ASP A 493 -19.72 10.99 20.14
C ASP A 493 -19.49 9.71 19.31
N PRO A 494 -19.88 9.64 18.03
CA PRO A 494 -19.65 8.47 17.19
C PRO A 494 -18.19 8.01 17.14
N ARG A 495 -17.23 8.94 17.33
CA ARG A 495 -15.79 8.61 17.36
C ARG A 495 -15.41 7.71 18.53
N GLN A 496 -16.21 7.67 19.60
CA GLN A 496 -16.00 6.74 20.72
C GLN A 496 -16.24 5.30 20.31
N ALA A 497 -17.29 5.03 19.52
CA ALA A 497 -17.53 3.70 18.95
C ALA A 497 -16.40 3.29 18.01
N LEU A 498 -15.95 4.21 17.15
CA LEU A 498 -14.81 3.97 16.27
C LEU A 498 -13.53 3.65 17.05
N ALA A 499 -13.16 4.45 18.05
CA ALA A 499 -11.96 4.25 18.86
C ALA A 499 -11.98 2.88 19.58
N ARG A 500 -13.13 2.50 20.16
CA ARG A 500 -13.29 1.18 20.80
C ARG A 500 -13.16 0.03 19.81
N TRP A 501 -13.76 0.16 18.62
CA TRP A 501 -13.65 -0.86 17.58
C TRP A 501 -12.22 -0.99 17.05
N MET A 502 -11.54 0.14 16.83
CA MET A 502 -10.15 0.15 16.35
C MET A 502 -9.24 -0.65 17.28
N THR A 503 -9.39 -0.51 18.59
CA THR A 503 -8.54 -1.18 19.59
C THR A 503 -9.09 -2.53 20.05
N SER A 504 -10.20 -2.99 19.48
CA SER A 504 -10.86 -4.23 19.86
C SER A 504 -10.05 -5.47 19.46
N PRO A 505 -10.19 -6.60 20.19
CA PRO A 505 -9.56 -7.86 19.80
C PRO A 505 -10.08 -8.40 18.46
N ASP A 506 -11.27 -7.98 18.01
CA ASP A 506 -11.87 -8.39 16.73
C ASP A 506 -11.30 -7.60 15.53
N ASN A 507 -10.45 -6.60 15.79
CA ASN A 507 -9.73 -5.84 14.77
C ASN A 507 -8.24 -6.18 14.78
N ASP A 508 -7.83 -7.05 13.85
CA ASP A 508 -6.42 -7.41 13.68
C ASP A 508 -5.57 -6.33 13.01
N TYR A 509 -6.17 -5.50 12.15
CA TYR A 509 -5.44 -4.48 11.39
C TYR A 509 -4.76 -3.47 12.31
N PHE A 510 -5.43 -3.03 13.38
CA PHE A 510 -4.87 -2.02 14.28
C PHE A 510 -3.51 -2.43 14.87
N ALA A 511 -3.43 -3.64 15.39
CA ALA A 511 -2.18 -4.16 15.95
C ALA A 511 -1.16 -4.48 14.84
N GLN A 512 -1.61 -5.10 13.74
CA GLN A 512 -0.73 -5.51 12.64
C GLN A 512 -0.08 -4.32 11.92
N VAL A 513 -0.80 -3.23 11.68
CA VAL A 513 -0.27 -2.04 11.00
C VAL A 513 0.84 -1.40 11.83
N MET A 514 0.63 -1.27 13.13
CA MET A 514 1.67 -0.71 14.00
C MET A 514 2.85 -1.66 14.14
N ALA A 515 2.59 -2.97 14.29
CA ALA A 515 3.63 -3.99 14.29
C ALA A 515 4.47 -3.96 13.00
N ASN A 516 3.83 -3.85 11.84
CA ASN A 516 4.49 -3.74 10.55
C ASN A 516 5.34 -2.47 10.43
N ARG A 517 4.86 -1.33 10.94
CA ARG A 517 5.60 -0.07 10.94
C ARG A 517 6.85 -0.14 11.83
N VAL A 518 6.73 -0.70 13.04
CA VAL A 518 7.87 -0.92 13.94
C VAL A 518 8.86 -1.91 13.35
N TRP A 519 8.35 -2.98 12.74
CA TRP A 519 9.17 -3.94 12.01
C TRP A 519 9.94 -3.27 10.88
N ALA A 520 9.29 -2.44 10.05
CA ALA A 520 9.95 -1.71 8.98
C ALA A 520 11.06 -0.79 9.50
N ASP A 521 10.80 -0.04 10.56
CA ASP A 521 11.78 0.80 11.24
C ASP A 521 12.99 0.02 11.76
N MET A 522 12.77 -1.18 12.29
CA MET A 522 13.79 -2.03 12.89
C MET A 522 14.54 -2.88 11.86
N MET A 523 13.87 -3.39 10.83
CA MET A 523 14.39 -4.37 9.86
C MET A 523 14.68 -3.80 8.47
N GLY A 524 14.26 -2.55 8.23
CA GLY A 524 14.54 -1.78 7.02
C GLY A 524 13.52 -1.92 5.91
N ARG A 525 12.51 -2.78 6.09
CA ARG A 525 11.39 -2.94 5.18
C ARG A 525 10.21 -3.57 5.92
N GLY A 526 9.00 -3.09 5.68
CA GLY A 526 7.78 -3.70 6.22
C GLY A 526 7.54 -5.09 5.66
N ILE A 527 6.87 -5.94 6.44
CA ILE A 527 6.36 -7.25 6.00
C ILE A 527 5.32 -7.01 4.89
N VAL A 528 4.49 -5.97 5.09
CA VAL A 528 3.78 -5.30 4.00
C VAL A 528 4.53 -4.00 3.69
N GLU A 529 4.79 -3.74 2.42
CA GLU A 529 5.43 -2.51 1.95
C GLU A 529 4.62 -1.98 0.76
N PRO A 530 4.19 -0.69 0.75
CA PRO A 530 4.33 0.31 1.81
C PRO A 530 3.70 -0.11 3.15
N VAL A 531 4.23 0.43 4.26
CA VAL A 531 3.86 -0.02 5.63
C VAL A 531 2.39 0.18 6.01
N ASP A 532 1.67 1.01 5.25
CA ASP A 532 0.28 1.41 5.46
C ASP A 532 -0.63 1.06 4.26
N ASP A 533 -0.23 0.08 3.43
CA ASP A 533 -0.99 -0.41 2.27
C ASP A 533 -1.30 -1.92 2.41
N ILE A 534 -1.97 -2.30 3.50
CA ILE A 534 -2.36 -3.69 3.78
C ILE A 534 -3.65 -4.03 3.04
N ARG A 535 -3.50 -4.77 1.94
CA ARG A 535 -4.64 -5.22 1.12
C ARG A 535 -4.39 -6.59 0.50
N ALA A 536 -5.46 -7.25 0.05
CA ALA A 536 -5.36 -8.57 -0.57
C ALA A 536 -4.43 -8.62 -1.79
N THR A 537 -4.34 -7.52 -2.54
CA THR A 537 -3.47 -7.38 -3.73
C THR A 537 -2.05 -6.91 -3.41
N ASN A 538 -1.75 -6.67 -2.13
CA ASN A 538 -0.42 -6.40 -1.57
C ASN A 538 -0.25 -7.21 -0.28
N PRO A 539 -0.23 -8.56 -0.37
CA PRO A 539 -0.21 -9.39 0.82
C PRO A 539 1.14 -9.27 1.55
N PRO A 540 1.15 -9.59 2.86
CA PRO A 540 2.39 -9.64 3.63
C PRO A 540 3.37 -10.67 3.05
N SER A 541 4.66 -10.32 2.96
CA SER A 541 5.72 -11.27 2.58
C SER A 541 5.78 -12.47 3.53
N ASN A 542 5.37 -12.28 4.78
CA ASN A 542 5.20 -13.33 5.77
C ASN A 542 3.94 -13.07 6.63
N GLY A 543 2.79 -13.56 6.16
CA GLY A 543 1.50 -13.42 6.86
C GLY A 543 1.49 -13.99 8.29
N PRO A 544 1.98 -15.23 8.52
CA PRO A 544 2.10 -15.77 9.87
C PRO A 544 2.92 -14.88 10.82
N LEU A 545 4.05 -14.33 10.35
CA LEU A 545 4.87 -13.41 11.14
C LEU A 545 4.14 -12.10 11.47
N LEU A 546 3.48 -11.48 10.47
CA LEU A 546 2.71 -10.25 10.70
C LEU A 546 1.60 -10.48 11.73
N LYS A 547 0.88 -11.58 11.62
CA LYS A 547 -0.17 -11.95 12.57
C LYS A 547 0.42 -12.14 13.97
N ALA A 548 1.51 -12.91 14.10
CA ALA A 548 2.14 -13.18 15.39
C ALA A 548 2.68 -11.91 16.06
N LEU A 549 3.25 -10.97 15.30
CA LEU A 549 3.68 -9.67 15.82
C LEU A 549 2.48 -8.81 16.28
N GLY A 550 1.37 -8.83 15.55
CA GLY A 550 0.13 -8.15 15.95
C GLY A 550 -0.46 -8.75 17.23
N ASP A 551 -0.51 -10.08 17.33
CA ASP A 551 -0.96 -10.79 18.52
C ASP A 551 -0.06 -10.50 19.73
N GLU A 552 1.26 -10.50 19.53
CA GLU A 552 2.23 -10.15 20.57
C GLU A 552 2.06 -8.71 21.05
N PHE A 553 1.89 -7.76 20.11
CA PHE A 553 1.70 -6.36 20.45
C PHE A 553 0.43 -6.14 21.29
N ARG A 554 -0.65 -6.87 20.98
CA ARG A 554 -1.87 -6.89 21.78
C ARG A 554 -1.62 -7.53 23.16
N ARG A 555 -0.87 -8.64 23.22
CA ARG A 555 -0.56 -9.38 24.45
C ARG A 555 0.24 -8.54 25.46
N VAL A 556 1.09 -7.63 24.98
CA VAL A 556 1.86 -6.70 25.81
C VAL A 556 1.15 -5.36 26.02
N ASP A 557 -0.19 -5.34 25.93
CA ASP A 557 -1.04 -4.17 26.14
C ASP A 557 -0.64 -2.96 25.28
N PHE A 558 -0.29 -3.24 24.01
CA PHE A 558 0.12 -2.23 23.05
C PHE A 558 1.34 -1.38 23.50
N ASP A 559 2.23 -1.96 24.32
CA ASP A 559 3.49 -1.35 24.72
C ASP A 559 4.52 -1.40 23.57
N LEU A 560 4.86 -0.22 23.06
CA LEU A 560 5.79 -0.07 21.94
C LEU A 560 7.21 -0.53 22.30
N LYS A 561 7.67 -0.29 23.54
CA LYS A 561 9.01 -0.70 23.97
C LYS A 561 9.13 -2.21 24.06
N GLU A 562 8.08 -2.90 24.51
CA GLU A 562 8.03 -4.37 24.53
C GLU A 562 8.08 -4.97 23.13
N LEU A 563 7.37 -4.37 22.17
CA LEU A 563 7.44 -4.79 20.77
C LEU A 563 8.85 -4.57 20.18
N VAL A 564 9.47 -3.40 20.41
CA VAL A 564 10.84 -3.12 19.98
C VAL A 564 11.83 -4.11 20.60
N ARG A 565 11.68 -4.43 21.90
CA ARG A 565 12.50 -5.42 22.60
C ARG A 565 12.35 -6.80 21.98
N THR A 566 11.13 -7.22 21.67
CA THR A 566 10.84 -8.51 21.05
C THR A 566 11.54 -8.66 19.70
N ILE A 567 11.48 -7.62 18.85
CA ILE A 567 12.17 -7.62 17.56
C ILE A 567 13.69 -7.63 17.75
N ALA A 568 14.23 -6.73 18.57
CA ALA A 568 15.67 -6.56 18.77
C ALA A 568 16.36 -7.79 19.39
N ASN A 569 15.62 -8.60 20.14
CA ASN A 569 16.10 -9.85 20.74
C ASN A 569 15.94 -11.09 19.83
N SER A 570 15.37 -10.95 18.63
CA SER A 570 15.33 -12.05 17.65
C SER A 570 16.73 -12.32 17.08
N TYR A 571 17.01 -13.58 16.73
CA TYR A 571 18.23 -13.93 15.99
C TYR A 571 18.24 -13.26 14.60
N VAL A 572 17.08 -13.18 13.95
CA VAL A 572 16.89 -12.55 12.63
C VAL A 572 17.31 -11.06 12.64
N TYR A 573 17.02 -10.31 13.71
CA TYR A 573 17.51 -8.93 13.84
C TYR A 573 19.04 -8.83 13.86
N GLY A 574 19.72 -9.88 14.34
CA GLY A 574 21.17 -10.01 14.41
C GLY A 574 21.85 -10.46 13.11
N LEU A 575 21.12 -10.70 12.01
CA LEU A 575 21.74 -11.14 10.76
C LEU A 575 22.58 -10.04 10.09
N SER A 576 23.63 -10.44 9.37
CA SER A 576 24.44 -9.54 8.56
C SER A 576 23.63 -8.91 7.44
N SER A 577 24.03 -7.70 7.02
CA SER A 577 23.51 -7.06 5.81
C SER A 577 24.29 -7.44 4.55
N LEU A 578 25.38 -8.19 4.70
CA LEU A 578 26.11 -8.77 3.57
C LEU A 578 25.35 -10.03 3.12
N PRO A 579 24.98 -10.12 1.83
CA PRO A 579 24.36 -11.33 1.32
C PRO A 579 25.37 -12.49 1.23
N ASN A 580 24.84 -13.71 1.25
CA ASN A 580 25.50 -14.90 0.72
C ASN A 580 25.03 -15.16 -0.72
N GLU A 581 25.54 -16.22 -1.36
CA GLU A 581 25.21 -16.56 -2.74
C GLU A 581 23.73 -16.90 -2.96
N ARG A 582 23.06 -17.42 -1.93
CA ARG A 582 21.65 -17.82 -2.01
C ARG A 582 20.68 -16.69 -1.75
N ASN A 583 21.09 -15.60 -1.12
CA ASN A 583 20.15 -14.55 -0.70
C ASN A 583 20.44 -13.15 -1.28
N VAL A 584 21.33 -13.06 -2.26
CA VAL A 584 21.69 -11.79 -2.92
C VAL A 584 20.48 -11.08 -3.52
N SER A 585 19.54 -11.84 -4.10
CA SER A 585 18.30 -11.35 -4.71
C SER A 585 17.16 -11.17 -3.72
N ASP A 586 17.28 -11.67 -2.48
CA ASP A 586 16.24 -11.48 -1.48
C ASP A 586 16.24 -10.05 -0.95
N ASN A 587 15.08 -9.41 -1.11
CA ASN A 587 14.82 -8.03 -0.74
C ASN A 587 13.58 -7.86 0.16
N ARG A 588 12.90 -8.95 0.55
CA ARG A 588 11.67 -8.87 1.38
C ARG A 588 11.39 -10.03 2.33
N ASN A 589 12.19 -11.11 2.32
CA ASN A 589 11.93 -12.30 3.15
C ASN A 589 12.79 -12.40 4.41
N TYR A 590 13.70 -11.44 4.62
CA TYR A 590 14.51 -11.30 5.84
C TYR A 590 15.50 -12.44 6.05
N SER A 591 15.99 -13.02 4.95
CA SER A 591 17.19 -13.87 4.95
C SER A 591 18.45 -13.11 5.39
N ARG A 592 18.39 -11.78 5.45
CA ARG A 592 19.45 -10.88 5.91
C ARG A 592 18.83 -9.60 6.46
N HIS A 593 19.63 -8.80 7.15
CA HIS A 593 19.18 -7.48 7.59
C HIS A 593 19.36 -6.46 6.48
N TYR A 594 18.31 -5.71 6.11
CA TYR A 594 18.41 -4.73 5.03
C TYR A 594 19.13 -3.46 5.47
N ARG A 595 19.90 -2.87 4.55
CA ARG A 595 20.58 -1.62 4.83
C ARG A 595 19.56 -0.50 4.92
N LYS A 596 19.60 0.24 6.02
CA LYS A 596 18.76 1.42 6.24
C LYS A 596 19.58 2.68 6.11
N ARG A 597 18.96 3.68 5.49
CA ARG A 597 19.48 5.04 5.52
C ARG A 597 19.20 5.66 6.89
N LEU A 598 20.15 6.43 7.41
CA LEU A 598 19.90 7.24 8.60
C LEU A 598 18.94 8.37 8.27
N ARG A 599 17.95 8.60 9.15
CA ARG A 599 17.12 9.81 9.10
C ARG A 599 18.03 11.03 9.17
N ALA A 600 17.67 12.11 8.47
CA ALA A 600 18.46 13.32 8.38
C ALA A 600 18.91 13.86 9.76
N GLU A 601 18.01 13.81 10.74
CA GLU A 601 18.25 14.23 12.12
C GLU A 601 19.28 13.35 12.81
N VAL A 602 19.17 12.02 12.68
CA VAL A 602 20.14 11.06 13.23
C VAL A 602 21.50 11.22 12.57
N MET A 603 21.53 11.48 11.26
CA MET A 603 22.76 11.68 10.52
C MET A 603 23.48 12.98 10.93
N LEU A 604 22.74 14.08 11.11
CA LEU A 604 23.32 15.34 11.58
C LEU A 604 23.80 15.22 13.03
N ASP A 605 23.00 14.63 13.91
CA ASP A 605 23.37 14.38 15.30
C ASP A 605 24.62 13.49 15.39
N ALA A 606 24.75 12.48 14.53
CA ALA A 606 25.94 11.63 14.45
C ALA A 606 27.19 12.40 13.98
N ILE A 607 27.06 13.32 13.02
CA ILE A 607 28.17 14.20 12.61
C ILE A 607 28.61 15.05 13.79
N THR A 608 27.66 15.66 14.52
CA THR A 608 27.93 16.46 15.71
C THR A 608 28.61 15.66 16.81
N GLU A 609 28.16 14.42 17.08
CA GLU A 609 28.78 13.53 18.05
C GLU A 609 30.22 13.15 17.66
N ILE A 610 30.48 12.88 16.37
CA ILE A 610 31.80 12.51 15.88
C ILE A 610 32.76 13.71 15.90
N THR A 611 32.30 14.91 15.53
CA THR A 611 33.16 16.09 15.47
C THR A 611 33.32 16.77 16.83
N GLY A 612 32.42 16.51 17.79
CA GLY A 612 32.39 17.21 19.09
C GLY A 612 32.02 18.69 18.97
N VAL A 613 31.40 19.10 17.85
CA VAL A 613 31.03 20.50 17.59
C VAL A 613 29.52 20.59 17.42
N ASP A 614 28.86 21.19 18.40
CA ASP A 614 27.40 21.31 18.45
C ASP A 614 26.80 22.08 17.27
N ASP A 615 25.58 21.71 16.89
CA ASP A 615 24.71 22.57 16.07
C ASP A 615 23.91 23.54 16.95
N SER A 616 23.53 24.67 16.35
CA SER A 616 22.60 25.62 16.95
C SER A 616 21.39 25.78 16.06
N PHE A 617 20.20 25.64 16.66
CA PHE A 617 18.92 25.71 15.96
C PHE A 617 18.11 26.89 16.49
N GLN A 618 17.55 27.69 15.59
CA GLN A 618 16.70 28.81 16.00
C GLN A 618 15.48 28.32 16.79
N ALA A 619 15.09 29.09 17.81
CA ALA A 619 13.98 28.77 18.71
C ALA A 619 14.11 27.42 19.44
N MET A 620 15.35 26.96 19.64
CA MET A 620 15.71 25.80 20.46
C MET A 620 16.74 26.21 21.52
N PRO A 621 16.81 25.52 22.67
CA PRO A 621 17.88 25.74 23.64
C PRO A 621 19.24 25.31 23.07
N SER A 622 20.32 25.86 23.63
CA SER A 622 21.70 25.46 23.30
C SER A 622 21.89 23.96 23.57
N GLY A 623 22.59 23.26 22.68
CA GLY A 623 22.80 21.81 22.77
C GLY A 623 21.58 20.96 22.41
N ALA A 624 20.51 21.56 21.87
CA ALA A 624 19.38 20.81 21.34
C ALA A 624 19.80 19.95 20.15
N ARG A 625 19.34 18.71 20.13
CA ARG A 625 19.57 17.77 19.03
C ARG A 625 18.59 18.01 17.88
N SER A 626 18.99 17.63 16.67
CA SER A 626 18.16 17.69 15.46
C SER A 626 16.87 16.87 15.62
N THR A 627 16.94 15.75 16.34
CA THR A 627 15.79 14.89 16.67
C THR A 627 14.73 15.57 17.56
N GLN A 628 15.09 16.65 18.24
CA GLN A 628 14.24 17.36 19.20
C GLN A 628 13.50 18.57 18.58
N LEU A 629 13.73 18.87 17.31
CA LEU A 629 13.06 19.99 16.64
C LEU A 629 11.54 19.80 16.61
N TRP A 630 10.79 20.86 16.97
CA TRP A 630 9.33 20.85 17.05
C TRP A 630 8.64 21.21 15.72
N THR A 631 9.40 21.58 14.69
CA THR A 631 8.89 21.91 13.36
C THR A 631 9.94 21.71 12.27
N HIS A 632 9.49 21.35 11.06
CA HIS A 632 10.35 21.26 9.87
C HIS A 632 10.73 22.64 9.31
N ARG A 633 10.18 23.74 9.86
CA ARG A 633 10.47 25.12 9.46
C ARG A 633 11.73 25.72 10.07
N ILE A 634 12.37 25.03 11.01
CA ILE A 634 13.66 25.48 11.52
C ILE A 634 14.69 25.27 10.43
N ASP A 635 15.35 26.34 9.99
CA ASP A 635 16.27 26.33 8.86
C ASP A 635 17.42 25.32 9.07
N SER A 636 17.62 24.43 8.09
CA SER A 636 18.79 23.56 8.04
C SER A 636 18.95 22.96 6.65
N VAL A 637 19.93 23.48 5.91
CA VAL A 637 20.28 23.00 4.56
C VAL A 637 20.63 21.50 4.59
N PHE A 638 21.30 21.04 5.66
CA PHE A 638 21.63 19.63 5.83
C PHE A 638 20.35 18.79 5.95
N LEU A 639 19.47 19.13 6.91
CA LEU A 639 18.27 18.32 7.14
C LEU A 639 17.39 18.23 5.88
N ASP A 640 17.23 19.34 5.16
CA ASP A 640 16.45 19.38 3.92
C ASP A 640 17.11 18.57 2.80
N THR A 641 18.44 18.65 2.65
CA THR A 641 19.19 17.86 1.66
C THR A 641 19.07 16.36 1.91
N PHE A 642 19.06 15.96 3.19
CA PHE A 642 19.05 14.55 3.60
C PHE A 642 17.66 13.95 3.83
N GLY A 643 16.59 14.64 3.39
CA GLY A 643 15.25 14.07 3.31
C GLY A 643 14.40 14.28 4.56
N ARG A 644 14.61 15.36 5.31
CA ARG A 644 13.59 15.88 6.23
C ARG A 644 12.32 16.23 5.44
N PRO A 645 11.11 15.98 5.96
CA PRO A 645 9.87 16.34 5.28
C PRO A 645 9.81 17.82 4.88
N ASP A 646 9.25 18.10 3.70
CA ASP A 646 8.97 19.47 3.27
C ASP A 646 7.93 20.08 4.21
N ALA A 647 8.26 21.24 4.79
CA ALA A 647 7.39 21.92 5.74
C ALA A 647 6.07 22.46 5.13
N ASN A 648 5.93 22.43 3.81
CA ASN A 648 4.70 22.78 3.10
C ASN A 648 3.89 21.57 2.65
N GLN A 649 4.40 20.35 2.80
CA GLN A 649 3.63 19.14 2.58
C GLN A 649 2.70 18.83 3.75
N ASP A 650 1.61 18.17 3.42
CA ASP A 650 0.56 17.79 4.35
C ASP A 650 0.83 16.37 4.88
N PRO A 651 0.80 16.13 6.20
CA PRO A 651 1.03 14.80 6.76
C PRO A 651 -0.10 13.82 6.36
N PRO A 652 0.18 12.51 6.18
CA PRO A 652 1.44 11.86 6.53
C PRO A 652 2.51 12.04 5.45
N CYS A 653 3.71 12.47 5.88
CA CYS A 653 4.85 12.63 5.00
C CYS A 653 5.69 11.35 4.99
N GLU A 654 5.80 10.72 3.82
CA GLU A 654 6.76 9.63 3.59
C GLU A 654 8.12 10.22 3.18
N ARG A 655 9.21 9.63 3.68
CA ARG A 655 10.57 10.05 3.30
C ARG A 655 11.04 9.23 2.12
N MET A 656 11.72 9.88 1.17
CA MET A 656 12.34 9.20 0.03
C MET A 656 13.66 8.56 0.46
N ASP A 657 13.82 7.27 0.17
CA ASP A 657 15.06 6.54 0.47
C ASP A 657 16.14 6.71 -0.61
N ASP A 658 15.76 7.24 -1.79
CA ASP A 658 16.64 7.44 -2.93
C ASP A 658 17.82 8.38 -2.60
N THR A 659 19.00 8.00 -3.10
CA THR A 659 20.18 8.86 -3.06
C THR A 659 20.11 9.92 -4.14
N THR A 660 20.48 11.15 -3.81
CA THR A 660 20.49 12.27 -4.77
C THR A 660 21.91 12.80 -5.02
N VAL A 661 22.12 13.38 -6.21
CA VAL A 661 23.37 14.10 -6.53
C VAL A 661 23.62 15.23 -5.52
N THR A 662 22.56 15.92 -5.09
CA THR A 662 22.64 16.98 -4.08
C THR A 662 23.22 16.48 -2.76
N GLN A 663 22.81 15.30 -2.28
CA GLN A 663 23.36 14.70 -1.06
C GLN A 663 24.86 14.41 -1.19
N SER A 664 25.28 13.84 -2.32
CA SER A 664 26.68 13.55 -2.59
C SER A 664 27.52 14.84 -2.63
N LEU A 665 27.06 15.87 -3.35
CA LEU A 665 27.73 17.17 -3.42
C LEU A 665 27.79 17.87 -2.06
N HIS A 666 26.76 17.70 -1.22
CA HIS A 666 26.72 18.27 0.13
C HIS A 666 27.79 17.63 1.02
N LEU A 667 27.94 16.30 1.03
CA LEU A 667 29.00 15.64 1.81
C LEU A 667 30.41 16.05 1.37
N MET A 668 30.60 16.35 0.09
CA MET A 668 31.90 16.74 -0.46
C MET A 668 32.26 18.19 -0.17
N ASN A 669 31.29 19.11 -0.15
CA ASN A 669 31.56 20.56 -0.24
C ASN A 669 30.84 21.42 0.79
N ALA A 670 30.06 20.86 1.72
CA ALA A 670 29.27 21.68 2.65
C ALA A 670 30.18 22.50 3.61
N PRO A 671 30.09 23.85 3.59
CA PRO A 671 30.87 24.69 4.49
C PRO A 671 30.63 24.38 5.96
N GLN A 672 29.41 23.99 6.33
CA GLN A 672 29.05 23.63 7.71
C GLN A 672 29.79 22.38 8.19
N ILE A 673 29.94 21.36 7.33
CA ILE A 673 30.71 20.15 7.67
C ILE A 673 32.19 20.51 7.77
N GLN A 674 32.72 21.27 6.82
CA GLN A 674 34.11 21.72 6.85
C GLN A 674 34.43 22.50 8.13
N GLN A 675 33.54 23.40 8.55
CA GLN A 675 33.70 24.20 9.77
C GLN A 675 33.74 23.32 11.02
N LYS A 676 32.90 22.27 11.11
CA LYS A 676 32.95 21.31 12.22
C LYS A 676 34.28 20.53 12.22
N LEU A 677 34.75 20.10 11.05
CA LEU A 677 36.01 19.35 10.92
C LEU A 677 37.25 20.20 11.24
N SER A 678 37.23 21.49 10.90
CA SER A 678 38.34 22.44 11.14
C SER A 678 38.23 23.21 12.45
N SER A 679 37.30 22.85 13.35
CA SER A 679 37.11 23.55 14.62
C SER A 679 38.26 23.27 15.58
N ASP A 680 38.84 24.33 16.17
CA ASP A 680 39.89 24.23 17.20
C ASP A 680 39.40 23.59 18.51
N ALA A 681 38.08 23.56 18.71
CA ALA A 681 37.39 22.95 19.83
C ALA A 681 36.80 21.56 19.50
N GLY A 682 36.99 21.06 18.27
CA GLY A 682 36.48 19.77 17.84
C GLY A 682 37.39 18.58 18.16
N THR A 683 36.83 17.38 18.10
CA THR A 683 37.50 16.10 18.35
C THR A 683 38.75 15.91 17.49
N VAL A 684 38.76 16.38 16.23
CA VAL A 684 39.95 16.29 15.36
C VAL A 684 41.11 17.09 15.94
N ALA A 685 40.86 18.30 16.43
CA ALA A 685 41.89 19.13 17.06
C ALA A 685 42.38 18.54 18.38
N GLU A 686 41.49 17.92 19.17
CA GLU A 686 41.86 17.19 20.38
C GLU A 686 42.75 15.98 20.07
N LEU A 687 42.37 15.18 19.07
CA LEU A 687 43.16 14.03 18.62
C LEU A 687 44.52 14.44 18.07
N ALA A 688 44.60 15.54 17.31
CA ALA A 688 45.86 16.06 16.80
C ALA A 688 46.82 16.55 17.90
N LYS A 689 46.28 17.01 19.03
CA LYS A 689 47.05 17.41 20.24
C LYS A 689 47.39 16.21 21.13
N SER A 690 46.75 15.06 20.92
CA SER A 690 46.93 13.87 21.74
C SER A 690 48.29 13.22 21.48
N PRO A 691 48.99 12.71 22.52
CA PRO A 691 50.19 11.90 22.33
C PRO A 691 49.88 10.47 21.84
N ARG A 692 48.60 10.11 21.72
CA ARG A 692 48.14 8.78 21.29
C ARG A 692 48.29 8.61 19.78
N SER A 693 48.59 7.39 19.36
CA SER A 693 48.68 7.02 17.94
C SER A 693 47.50 6.12 17.57
N ASN A 694 47.27 5.87 16.28
CA ASN A 694 46.26 4.86 15.87
C ASN A 694 46.53 3.46 16.45
N GLN A 695 47.74 3.18 16.95
CA GLN A 695 48.12 1.89 17.51
C GLN A 695 48.08 1.83 19.06
N ASN A 696 48.01 2.97 19.76
CA ASN A 696 48.04 3.06 21.23
C ASN A 696 47.17 4.20 21.76
#